data_AF-A0A5C6B060-F1
#
_entry.id   AF-A0A5C6B060-F1
#
_cell.length_a   1.000
_cell.length_b   1.000
_cell.length_c   1.000
_cell.angle_alpha   90.00
_cell.angle_beta   90.00
_cell.angle_gamma   90.00
#
_symmetry.space_group_name_H-M   'P 1'
#
loop_
_entity.id
_entity.type
_entity.pdbx_description
1 polymer ?
#
loop_
_entity_poly.entity_id
_entity_poly.type
_entity_poly.pdbx_seq_one_letter_code
_entity_poly.pdbx_strand_id
1 'polypeptide(L)'
;MSEKKTETTVHGMMAEFTTVDSLLDACNRVREAGYTKTDAFTPFPVHGIDKALGIKPTILPWIALAAGLTGTAIALVMQIWMNSIDYPYIISGKPYISLPAFMPVAFELTILLASFGTFFGMWALNGLPKFSNPVFTDPRFDRATDDRFFLYIDAKDERYNSAGVRKLFDATGSQYINEVVEDDSPKKVPRFIYMVWGLSVAASVIPLLIVLKMRVTTSSQPRFHIFYDMDFSPSRDAQQTTSLFADSRAMRPDVPGTVARGQFDENLDMQFGIDMQKLLASDSERAERLVAFYTQGAEQPPAAEAPSVMETTPWLTENPVTVDAELMERGQQQFNIYCAVCHGADGKGNGLVNRRAQQIMADTWVPPASMHQDTLFSDKYPDGKLFSTISNGIRKMPGYASQIKLRDRWAIVAYVRALQKSQNGSMDLVPPNMKAEIEKKKATVDAALKAAAEKAAAEKAEAEKAAASTPEALAAKAAEEKAAAEKMAAEKAAAEKKAADEKAAAEKMAAEKAAAEKKAAEEKAAAEKAAAEKMAAEKAAAEKKAAEEKAAAEKAEAEKMAAEKAAAEKKAAEEKMAAEKAAEEKAAAEKAAAEKKAAEEKAAAEKAEAEKKAAEEKPADEKPESTEEPADGEKPAEEDAPAESGDDEAPESADGN
;
A
#
# COMPACT_ATOMS: atom_id res chain seq x y z
N MET A 1 -39.26 41.03 49.88
CA MET A 1 -38.98 40.28 48.63
C MET A 1 -40.31 40.07 47.92
N SER A 2 -40.35 39.98 46.59
CA SER A 2 -41.61 39.78 45.86
C SER A 2 -41.72 38.33 45.42
N GLU A 3 -42.76 37.63 45.87
CA GLU A 3 -43.09 36.29 45.40
C GLU A 3 -43.60 36.37 43.96
N LYS A 4 -42.70 36.18 42.99
CA LYS A 4 -43.15 35.77 41.66
C LYS A 4 -43.70 34.35 41.76
N LYS A 5 -45.03 34.22 41.71
CA LYS A 5 -45.65 33.03 41.14
C LYS A 5 -45.12 32.88 39.71
N THR A 6 -44.21 31.94 39.50
CA THR A 6 -44.02 31.35 38.17
C THR A 6 -45.25 30.49 37.89
N GLU A 7 -45.98 30.81 36.82
CA GLU A 7 -47.05 29.96 36.33
C GLU A 7 -46.40 28.76 35.61
N THR A 8 -46.19 27.69 36.36
CA THR A 8 -45.57 26.44 35.90
C THR A 8 -46.38 25.87 34.74
N THR A 9 -45.89 26.15 33.52
CA THR A 9 -46.56 25.78 32.28
C THR A 9 -46.26 24.32 31.97
N VAL A 10 -47.30 23.50 31.82
CA VAL A 10 -47.16 22.08 31.50
C VAL A 10 -46.66 21.93 30.06
N HIS A 11 -45.45 21.36 29.91
CA HIS A 11 -44.82 21.07 28.63
C HIS A 11 -45.33 19.75 28.01
N GLY A 12 -45.76 18.80 28.85
CA GLY A 12 -46.38 17.53 28.44
C GLY A 12 -46.67 16.61 29.62
N MET A 13 -46.95 15.34 29.35
CA MET A 13 -47.13 14.31 30.38
C MET A 13 -46.28 13.07 30.05
N MET A 14 -45.75 12.43 31.09
CA MET A 14 -44.83 11.30 30.99
C MET A 14 -45.26 10.15 31.89
N ALA A 15 -45.00 8.91 31.43
CA ALA A 15 -45.32 7.68 32.14
C ALA A 15 -44.11 6.72 32.22
N GLU A 16 -43.89 6.11 33.39
CA GLU A 16 -42.80 5.16 33.70
C GLU A 16 -43.23 3.70 33.47
N PHE A 17 -42.36 2.91 32.84
CA PHE A 17 -42.53 1.49 32.55
C PHE A 17 -41.29 0.68 32.95
N THR A 18 -41.49 -0.59 33.34
CA THR A 18 -40.42 -1.52 33.74
C THR A 18 -39.97 -2.50 32.66
N THR A 19 -40.76 -2.72 31.61
CA THR A 19 -40.43 -3.70 30.56
C THR A 19 -40.62 -3.12 29.17
N VAL A 20 -39.83 -3.60 28.22
CA VAL A 20 -39.92 -3.24 26.81
C VAL A 20 -41.32 -3.52 26.25
N ASP A 21 -41.92 -4.66 26.61
CA ASP A 21 -43.25 -5.04 26.12
C ASP A 21 -44.35 -4.09 26.59
N SER A 22 -44.32 -3.69 27.88
CA SER A 22 -45.30 -2.74 28.43
C SER A 22 -45.16 -1.34 27.81
N LEU A 23 -43.94 -0.92 27.48
CA LEU A 23 -43.69 0.29 26.70
C LEU A 23 -44.24 0.17 25.27
N LEU A 24 -43.96 -0.92 24.55
CA LEU A 24 -44.40 -1.11 23.17
C LEU A 24 -45.93 -1.18 23.05
N ASP A 25 -46.61 -1.85 23.97
CA ASP A 25 -48.08 -1.86 24.05
C ASP A 25 -48.64 -0.45 24.33
N ALA A 26 -47.99 0.32 25.21
CA ALA A 26 -48.35 1.71 25.47
C ALA A 26 -48.17 2.60 24.22
N CYS A 27 -47.03 2.49 23.53
CA CYS A 27 -46.74 3.21 22.28
C CYS A 27 -47.79 2.92 21.20
N ASN A 28 -48.13 1.64 20.97
CA ASN A 28 -49.16 1.25 20.00
C ASN A 28 -50.53 1.87 20.34
N ARG A 29 -50.96 1.82 21.61
CA ARG A 29 -52.23 2.40 22.07
C ARG A 29 -52.25 3.93 21.99
N VAL A 30 -51.13 4.60 22.25
CA VAL A 30 -50.99 6.06 22.12
C VAL A 30 -51.07 6.49 20.64
N ARG A 31 -50.41 5.76 19.74
CA ARG A 31 -50.54 5.93 18.29
C ARG A 31 -51.98 5.68 17.81
N GLU A 32 -52.66 4.67 18.34
CA GLU A 32 -54.06 4.34 17.99
C GLU A 32 -55.08 5.35 18.53
N ALA A 33 -54.82 5.96 19.69
CA ALA A 33 -55.54 7.15 20.16
C ALA A 33 -55.27 8.40 19.28
N GLY A 34 -54.28 8.32 18.39
CA GLY A 34 -53.98 9.32 17.35
C GLY A 34 -53.18 10.52 17.83
N TYR A 35 -52.42 10.39 18.93
CA TYR A 35 -51.40 11.37 19.29
C TYR A 35 -50.22 11.30 18.30
N THR A 36 -49.58 12.44 18.06
CA THR A 36 -48.56 12.60 17.00
C THR A 36 -47.26 13.22 17.48
N LYS A 37 -47.30 14.04 18.55
CA LYS A 37 -46.13 14.65 19.19
C LYS A 37 -45.77 13.84 20.44
N THR A 38 -45.21 12.67 20.21
CA THR A 38 -44.91 11.66 21.22
C THR A 38 -43.47 11.19 21.10
N ASP A 39 -42.82 10.92 22.22
CA ASP A 39 -41.42 10.47 22.27
C ASP A 39 -41.28 9.35 23.31
N ALA A 40 -40.28 8.49 23.17
CA ALA A 40 -40.03 7.40 24.11
C ALA A 40 -38.55 7.26 24.43
N PHE A 41 -38.24 7.28 25.73
CA PHE A 41 -36.88 7.29 26.25
C PHE A 41 -36.55 5.91 26.82
N THR A 42 -35.48 5.30 26.32
CA THR A 42 -35.08 3.93 26.64
C THR A 42 -33.56 3.85 26.82
N PRO A 43 -33.05 3.06 27.78
CA PRO A 43 -31.62 2.99 28.09
C PRO A 43 -30.80 2.32 26.97
N PHE A 44 -31.46 1.56 26.10
CA PHE A 44 -30.89 0.92 24.92
C PHE A 44 -31.89 0.98 23.73
N PRO A 45 -31.44 0.78 22.47
CA PRO A 45 -32.32 0.80 21.31
C PRO A 45 -33.34 -0.34 21.34
N VAL A 46 -34.63 -0.01 21.40
CA VAL A 46 -35.73 -0.99 21.32
C VAL A 46 -36.13 -1.22 19.86
N HIS A 47 -36.03 -2.45 19.36
CA HIS A 47 -36.47 -2.79 18.02
C HIS A 47 -38.00 -2.67 17.87
N GLY A 48 -38.46 -1.98 16.83
CA GLY A 48 -39.89 -1.81 16.54
C GLY A 48 -40.58 -0.64 17.25
N ILE A 49 -39.89 0.08 18.13
CA ILE A 49 -40.44 1.27 18.80
C ILE A 49 -40.79 2.39 17.81
N ASP A 50 -40.03 2.48 16.72
CA ASP A 50 -40.26 3.33 15.56
C ASP A 50 -41.65 3.08 14.96
N LYS A 51 -42.01 1.81 14.75
CA LYS A 51 -43.32 1.40 14.20
C LYS A 51 -44.43 1.52 15.25
N ALA A 52 -44.12 1.25 16.52
CA ALA A 52 -45.08 1.38 17.62
C ALA A 52 -45.55 2.82 17.79
N LEU A 53 -44.64 3.80 17.72
CA LEU A 53 -44.95 5.24 17.74
C LEU A 53 -45.42 5.81 16.39
N GLY A 54 -45.12 5.14 15.27
CA GLY A 54 -45.43 5.64 13.93
C GLY A 54 -44.43 6.68 13.40
N ILE A 55 -43.19 6.62 13.88
CA ILE A 55 -42.09 7.51 13.46
C ILE A 55 -41.78 7.27 11.97
N LYS A 56 -41.61 8.36 11.22
CA LYS A 56 -41.27 8.32 9.79
C LYS A 56 -39.79 8.00 9.59
N PRO A 57 -39.39 7.29 8.51
CA PRO A 57 -37.98 7.05 8.20
C PRO A 57 -37.17 8.35 8.16
N THR A 58 -36.02 8.36 8.82
CA THR A 58 -35.15 9.53 8.88
C THR A 58 -34.55 9.88 7.52
N ILE A 59 -34.39 11.18 7.24
CA ILE A 59 -33.73 11.68 6.02
C ILE A 59 -32.20 11.60 6.08
N LEU A 60 -31.63 11.19 7.21
CA LEU A 60 -30.17 11.15 7.43
C LEU A 60 -29.37 10.37 6.35
N PRO A 61 -29.84 9.22 5.82
CA PRO A 61 -29.12 8.52 4.74
C PRO A 61 -29.00 9.36 3.45
N TRP A 62 -29.97 10.22 3.16
CA TRP A 62 -29.91 11.13 2.01
C TRP A 62 -28.93 12.27 2.22
N ILE A 63 -28.79 12.76 3.46
CA ILE A 63 -27.76 13.74 3.84
C ILE A 63 -26.36 13.10 3.69
N ALA A 64 -26.18 11.88 4.19
CA ALA A 64 -24.93 11.13 4.07
C ALA A 64 -24.54 10.87 2.60
N LEU A 65 -25.51 10.45 1.77
CA LEU A 65 -25.31 10.24 0.33
C LEU A 65 -24.94 11.53 -0.40
N ALA A 66 -25.64 12.63 -0.15
CA ALA A 66 -25.35 13.93 -0.77
C ALA A 66 -23.97 14.47 -0.39
N ALA A 67 -23.58 14.34 0.89
CA ALA A 67 -22.26 14.74 1.37
C ALA A 67 -21.15 13.85 0.79
N GLY A 68 -21.37 12.53 0.73
CA GLY A 68 -20.43 11.59 0.10
C GLY A 68 -20.19 11.88 -1.39
N LEU A 69 -21.26 12.03 -2.18
CA LEU A 69 -21.17 12.38 -3.60
C LEU A 69 -20.46 13.72 -3.82
N THR A 70 -20.67 14.68 -2.92
CA THR A 70 -19.97 15.97 -2.91
C THR A 70 -18.47 15.77 -2.62
N GLY A 71 -18.09 14.86 -1.72
CA GLY A 71 -16.71 14.45 -1.47
C GLY A 71 -16.04 13.83 -2.69
N THR A 72 -16.72 12.91 -3.36
CA THR A 72 -16.23 12.31 -4.63
C THR A 72 -16.01 13.39 -5.70
N ALA A 73 -16.98 14.29 -5.87
CA ALA A 73 -16.91 15.36 -6.86
C ALA A 73 -15.77 16.34 -6.58
N ILE A 74 -15.63 16.81 -5.33
CA ILE A 74 -14.53 17.71 -4.92
C ILE A 74 -13.18 17.05 -5.17
N ALA A 75 -12.98 15.79 -4.76
CA ALA A 75 -11.70 15.12 -4.92
C ALA A 75 -11.32 14.90 -6.39
N LEU A 76 -12.27 14.54 -7.26
CA LEU A 76 -12.00 14.37 -8.68
C LEU A 76 -11.74 15.71 -9.38
N VAL A 77 -12.57 16.73 -9.12
CA VAL A 77 -12.37 18.07 -9.70
C VAL A 77 -11.05 18.69 -9.24
N MET A 78 -10.71 18.58 -7.96
CA MET A 78 -9.43 19.05 -7.42
C MET A 78 -8.24 18.35 -8.09
N GLN A 79 -8.24 17.02 -8.14
CA GLN A 79 -7.11 16.26 -8.71
C GLN A 79 -6.95 16.50 -10.21
N ILE A 80 -8.05 16.58 -10.97
CA ILE A 80 -8.01 16.92 -12.40
C ILE A 80 -7.48 18.34 -12.59
N TRP A 81 -8.02 19.33 -11.86
CA TRP A 81 -7.57 20.72 -11.96
C TRP A 81 -6.08 20.87 -11.65
N MET A 82 -5.59 20.29 -10.56
CA MET A 82 -4.17 20.37 -10.18
C MET A 82 -3.25 19.69 -11.20
N ASN A 83 -3.57 18.45 -11.62
CA ASN A 83 -2.66 17.63 -12.43
C ASN A 83 -2.77 17.87 -13.94
N SER A 84 -3.84 18.49 -14.44
CA SER A 84 -4.04 18.71 -15.88
C SER A 84 -4.39 20.14 -16.32
N ILE A 85 -4.52 21.10 -15.38
CA ILE A 85 -4.85 22.50 -15.70
C ILE A 85 -3.85 23.47 -15.05
N ASP A 86 -3.68 23.40 -13.73
CA ASP A 86 -2.84 24.33 -12.95
C ASP A 86 -1.35 24.03 -13.11
N TYR A 87 -0.92 22.78 -12.87
CA TYR A 87 0.48 22.37 -12.99
C TYR A 87 0.64 21.00 -13.66
N PRO A 88 0.40 20.91 -15.00
CA PRO A 88 0.55 19.66 -15.74
C PRO A 88 1.99 19.15 -15.76
N TYR A 89 2.25 18.04 -15.07
CA TYR A 89 3.58 17.44 -14.94
C TYR A 89 3.55 15.92 -15.18
N ILE A 90 4.49 15.40 -15.98
CA ILE A 90 4.50 13.99 -16.43
C ILE A 90 5.20 13.10 -15.39
N ILE A 91 4.43 12.59 -14.42
CA ILE A 91 4.94 11.68 -13.40
C ILE A 91 4.96 10.24 -13.97
N SER A 92 6.15 9.63 -14.06
CA SER A 92 6.33 8.22 -14.46
C SER A 92 5.68 7.85 -15.81
N GLY A 93 5.54 8.80 -16.73
CA GLY A 93 4.88 8.59 -18.04
C GLY A 93 3.35 8.40 -17.97
N LYS A 94 2.71 8.63 -16.82
CA LYS A 94 1.26 8.52 -16.66
C LYS A 94 0.54 9.69 -17.34
N PRO A 95 -0.70 9.51 -17.85
CA PRO A 95 -1.50 10.61 -18.37
C PRO A 95 -1.91 11.58 -17.23
N TYR A 96 -2.02 12.89 -17.54
CA TYR A 96 -2.39 13.95 -16.60
C TYR A 96 -3.71 13.70 -15.86
N ILE A 97 -4.65 13.00 -16.51
CA ILE A 97 -5.88 12.50 -15.88
C ILE A 97 -5.74 10.99 -15.72
N SER A 98 -5.37 10.55 -14.51
CA SER A 98 -5.13 9.13 -14.19
C SER A 98 -6.15 8.64 -13.16
N LEU A 99 -7.37 8.30 -13.63
CA LEU A 99 -8.47 7.86 -12.76
C LEU A 99 -8.06 6.78 -11.73
N PRO A 100 -7.31 5.71 -12.09
CA PRO A 100 -6.90 4.70 -11.11
C PRO A 100 -6.03 5.25 -9.97
N ALA A 101 -5.22 6.29 -10.23
CA ALA A 101 -4.42 6.97 -9.21
C ALA A 101 -5.25 7.96 -8.36
N PHE A 102 -6.36 8.48 -8.91
CA PHE A 102 -7.24 9.43 -8.22
C PHE A 102 -8.27 8.76 -7.31
N MET A 103 -8.58 7.46 -7.52
CA MET A 103 -9.60 6.74 -6.75
C MET A 103 -9.34 6.68 -5.24
N PRO A 104 -8.12 6.43 -4.72
CA PRO A 104 -7.90 6.39 -3.26
C PRO A 104 -8.25 7.73 -2.59
N VAL A 105 -7.77 8.85 -3.14
CA VAL A 105 -8.07 10.19 -2.61
C VAL A 105 -9.56 10.53 -2.73
N ALA A 106 -10.22 10.09 -3.80
CA ALA A 106 -11.66 10.27 -3.97
C ALA A 106 -12.49 9.43 -2.99
N PHE A 107 -12.08 8.19 -2.73
CA PHE A 107 -12.69 7.30 -1.74
C PHE A 107 -12.59 7.88 -0.32
N GLU A 108 -11.39 8.30 0.10
CA GLU A 108 -11.20 8.90 1.43
C GLU A 108 -12.03 10.18 1.61
N LEU A 109 -12.06 11.10 0.63
CA LEU A 109 -12.87 12.32 0.75
C LEU A 109 -14.38 12.06 0.68
N THR A 110 -14.80 11.01 -0.03
CA THR A 110 -16.20 10.52 -0.04
C THR A 110 -16.60 10.06 1.36
N ILE A 111 -15.78 9.22 2.00
CA ILE A 111 -16.03 8.74 3.37
C ILE A 111 -16.00 9.90 4.35
N LEU A 112 -14.98 10.78 4.29
CA LEU A 112 -14.82 11.89 5.22
C LEU A 112 -16.04 12.83 5.22
N LEU A 113 -16.53 13.24 4.05
CA LEU A 113 -17.72 14.09 3.98
C LEU A 113 -19.02 13.33 4.28
N ALA A 114 -19.15 12.06 3.91
CA ALA A 114 -20.30 11.24 4.32
C ALA A 114 -20.37 11.08 5.85
N SER A 115 -19.24 10.85 6.52
CA SER A 115 -19.13 10.74 7.98
C SER A 115 -19.47 12.06 8.67
N PHE A 116 -18.92 13.20 8.23
CA PHE A 116 -19.29 14.51 8.78
C PHE A 116 -20.76 14.87 8.51
N GLY A 117 -21.27 14.60 7.30
CA GLY A 117 -22.68 14.79 6.96
C GLY A 117 -23.62 13.93 7.81
N THR A 118 -23.21 12.71 8.14
CA THR A 118 -23.94 11.81 9.06
C THR A 118 -23.90 12.33 10.50
N PHE A 119 -22.71 12.71 11.00
CA PHE A 119 -22.54 13.16 12.38
C PHE A 119 -23.28 14.48 12.65
N PHE A 120 -23.02 15.52 11.85
CA PHE A 120 -23.68 16.81 12.01
C PHE A 120 -25.15 16.78 11.56
N GLY A 121 -25.51 15.93 10.60
CA GLY A 121 -26.90 15.69 10.22
C GLY A 121 -27.72 15.05 11.36
N MET A 122 -27.16 14.05 12.05
CA MET A 122 -27.78 13.45 13.23
C MET A 122 -27.98 14.48 14.34
N TRP A 123 -26.96 15.30 14.63
CA TRP A 123 -27.09 16.39 15.61
C TRP A 123 -28.17 17.38 15.22
N ALA A 124 -28.18 17.88 13.98
CA ALA A 124 -29.15 18.87 13.52
C ALA A 124 -30.59 18.34 13.52
N LEU A 125 -30.82 17.10 13.09
CA LEU A 125 -32.14 16.47 13.10
C LEU A 125 -32.67 16.23 14.52
N ASN A 126 -31.78 15.94 15.47
CA ASN A 126 -32.12 15.75 16.89
C ASN A 126 -32.12 17.08 17.69
N GLY A 127 -31.91 18.23 17.04
CA GLY A 127 -31.88 19.54 17.70
C GLY A 127 -30.69 19.76 18.65
N LEU A 128 -29.58 19.05 18.45
CA LEU A 128 -28.38 19.11 19.29
C LEU A 128 -27.38 20.19 18.81
N PRO A 129 -26.63 20.83 19.73
CA PRO A 129 -26.61 20.62 21.18
C PRO A 129 -27.79 21.31 21.90
N LYS A 130 -28.55 20.52 22.67
CA LYS A 130 -29.67 20.99 23.49
C LYS A 130 -29.24 21.00 24.96
N PHE A 131 -28.93 22.18 25.50
CA PHE A 131 -28.35 22.34 26.85
C PHE A 131 -29.34 22.17 28.01
N SER A 132 -30.64 22.16 27.74
CA SER A 132 -31.69 21.89 28.73
C SER A 132 -32.92 21.31 28.02
N ASN A 133 -33.62 20.38 28.68
CA ASN A 133 -34.76 19.66 28.11
C ASN A 133 -35.80 19.39 29.21
N PRO A 134 -37.06 19.85 29.08
CA PRO A 134 -38.09 19.73 30.11
C PRO A 134 -38.25 18.37 30.79
N VAL A 135 -38.01 17.25 30.09
CA VAL A 135 -38.09 15.89 30.69
C VAL A 135 -37.14 15.69 31.90
N PHE A 136 -36.02 16.42 31.97
CA PHE A 136 -35.10 16.38 33.12
C PHE A 136 -35.62 17.17 34.35
N THR A 137 -36.81 17.79 34.31
CA THR A 137 -37.42 18.37 35.53
C THR A 137 -38.02 17.31 36.46
N ASP A 138 -38.19 16.06 35.98
CA ASP A 138 -38.65 14.92 36.79
C ASP A 138 -37.43 14.11 37.29
N PRO A 139 -37.17 14.05 38.62
CA PRO A 139 -36.04 13.30 39.16
C PRO A 139 -36.10 11.78 38.95
N ARG A 140 -37.23 11.21 38.49
CA ARG A 140 -37.28 9.81 38.06
C ARG A 140 -36.70 9.61 36.66
N PHE A 141 -36.66 10.66 35.83
CA PHE A 141 -36.15 10.58 34.47
C PHE A 141 -34.65 10.27 34.41
N ASP A 142 -33.90 10.54 35.48
CA ASP A 142 -32.51 10.11 35.64
C ASP A 142 -32.33 8.59 35.43
N ARG A 143 -33.38 7.78 35.68
CA ARG A 143 -33.36 6.32 35.46
C ARG A 143 -33.58 5.90 34.00
N ALA A 144 -33.83 6.84 33.09
CA ALA A 144 -34.05 6.55 31.66
C ALA A 144 -32.79 6.01 30.95
N THR A 145 -31.60 6.20 31.55
CA THR A 145 -30.33 5.62 31.11
C THR A 145 -29.98 4.29 31.78
N ASP A 146 -30.70 3.92 32.85
CA ASP A 146 -30.29 2.86 33.77
C ASP A 146 -31.22 1.64 33.68
N ASP A 147 -32.45 1.75 34.20
CA ASP A 147 -33.36 0.61 34.38
C ASP A 147 -34.84 0.93 34.14
N ARG A 148 -35.16 2.09 33.53
CA ARG A 148 -36.55 2.49 33.25
C ARG A 148 -36.76 2.98 31.82
N PHE A 149 -37.99 2.74 31.36
CA PHE A 149 -38.49 3.15 30.06
C PHE A 149 -39.57 4.20 30.28
N PHE A 150 -39.58 5.27 29.48
CA PHE A 150 -40.54 6.35 29.61
C PHE A 150 -41.25 6.63 28.28
N LEU A 151 -42.56 6.86 28.34
CA LEU A 151 -43.37 7.34 27.22
C LEU A 151 -43.86 8.75 27.52
N TYR A 152 -43.70 9.66 26.56
CA TYR A 152 -43.98 11.08 26.70
C TYR A 152 -44.93 11.57 25.60
N ILE A 153 -45.88 12.42 25.97
CA ILE A 153 -46.81 13.10 25.05
C ILE A 153 -46.72 14.61 25.31
N ASP A 154 -46.41 15.37 24.26
CA ASP A 154 -46.21 16.81 24.34
C ASP A 154 -47.54 17.59 24.43
N ALA A 155 -47.59 18.62 25.28
CA ALA A 155 -48.77 19.46 25.47
C ALA A 155 -49.19 20.24 24.22
N LYS A 156 -48.32 20.31 23.21
CA LYS A 156 -48.56 20.96 21.92
C LYS A 156 -49.23 20.02 20.90
N ASP A 157 -49.55 18.77 21.24
CA ASP A 157 -50.33 17.88 20.38
C ASP A 157 -51.79 18.35 20.25
N GLU A 158 -52.39 18.24 19.06
CA GLU A 158 -53.76 18.72 18.79
C GLU A 158 -54.82 17.96 19.59
N ARG A 159 -54.52 16.75 20.09
CA ARG A 159 -55.39 15.95 20.94
C ARG A 159 -55.07 16.06 22.44
N TYR A 160 -54.10 16.90 22.84
CA TYR A 160 -53.64 16.94 24.22
C TYR A 160 -54.73 17.41 25.20
N ASN A 161 -54.94 16.62 26.24
CA ASN A 161 -55.76 16.93 27.39
C ASN A 161 -55.18 16.16 28.59
N SER A 162 -54.67 16.85 29.61
CA SER A 162 -54.03 16.22 30.78
C SER A 162 -54.88 15.09 31.38
N ALA A 163 -56.17 15.31 31.64
CA ALA A 163 -57.05 14.29 32.22
C ALA A 163 -57.30 13.11 31.26
N GLY A 164 -57.31 13.35 29.95
CA GLY A 164 -57.42 12.31 28.92
C GLY A 164 -56.16 11.48 28.77
N VAL A 165 -54.99 12.13 28.75
CA VAL A 165 -53.67 11.50 28.65
C VAL A 165 -53.35 10.70 29.91
N ARG A 166 -53.64 11.24 31.10
CA ARG A 166 -53.46 10.52 32.37
C ARG A 166 -54.26 9.22 32.38
N LYS A 167 -55.55 9.29 32.04
CA LYS A 167 -56.42 8.11 31.94
C LYS A 167 -55.95 7.10 30.90
N LEU A 168 -55.34 7.55 29.81
CA LEU A 168 -54.73 6.66 28.81
C LEU A 168 -53.51 5.93 29.39
N PHE A 169 -52.60 6.65 30.05
CA PHE A 169 -51.42 6.06 30.69
C PHE A 169 -51.75 5.14 31.89
N ASP A 170 -52.79 5.46 32.68
CA ASP A 170 -53.32 4.56 33.71
C ASP A 170 -53.78 3.23 33.06
N ALA A 171 -54.47 3.30 31.92
CA ALA A 171 -54.93 2.14 31.17
C ALA A 171 -53.83 1.35 30.43
N THR A 172 -52.61 1.90 30.28
CA THR A 172 -51.45 1.18 29.72
C THR A 172 -50.62 0.43 30.77
N GLY A 173 -50.98 0.49 32.06
CA GLY A 173 -50.23 -0.20 33.11
C GLY A 173 -48.90 0.46 33.49
N SER A 174 -48.81 1.79 33.32
CA SER A 174 -47.66 2.57 33.78
C SER A 174 -47.53 2.53 35.31
N GLN A 175 -46.29 2.56 35.83
CA GLN A 175 -46.02 2.51 37.27
C GLN A 175 -46.09 3.89 37.95
N TYR A 176 -45.95 4.95 37.15
CA TYR A 176 -45.95 6.34 37.60
C TYR A 176 -46.31 7.25 36.43
N ILE A 177 -47.08 8.31 36.70
CA ILE A 177 -47.49 9.30 35.69
C ILE A 177 -47.34 10.71 36.27
N ASN A 178 -46.58 11.55 35.58
CA ASN A 178 -46.26 12.91 36.00
C ASN A 178 -46.44 13.93 34.88
N GLU A 179 -46.73 15.18 35.25
CA GLU A 179 -46.75 16.30 34.32
C GLU A 179 -45.34 16.89 34.21
N VAL A 180 -44.84 16.97 32.98
CA VAL A 180 -43.54 17.57 32.66
C VAL A 180 -43.76 19.07 32.51
N VAL A 181 -43.01 19.88 33.26
CA VAL A 181 -43.16 21.35 33.30
C VAL A 181 -42.09 21.99 32.38
N GLU A 182 -42.36 23.17 31.82
CA GLU A 182 -41.33 23.97 31.14
C GLU A 182 -40.12 24.18 32.06
N ASP A 183 -38.92 23.96 31.53
CA ASP A 183 -37.67 24.18 32.24
C ASP A 183 -37.28 25.68 32.18
N ASP A 184 -37.42 26.35 33.33
CA ASP A 184 -37.05 27.74 33.58
C ASP A 184 -35.51 27.98 33.55
N SER A 185 -34.70 26.92 33.41
CA SER A 185 -33.23 27.03 33.36
C SER A 185 -32.74 28.02 32.30
N PRO A 186 -31.66 28.78 32.58
CA PRO A 186 -31.19 29.82 31.68
C PRO A 186 -30.66 29.22 30.36
N LYS A 187 -31.44 29.37 29.29
CA LYS A 187 -31.16 28.95 27.89
C LYS A 187 -29.92 29.63 27.25
N LYS A 188 -29.02 30.21 28.05
CA LYS A 188 -27.75 30.87 27.65
C LYS A 188 -26.58 29.95 27.96
N VAL A 189 -25.82 29.59 26.93
CA VAL A 189 -24.61 28.76 27.07
C VAL A 189 -23.62 29.42 28.05
N PRO A 190 -23.06 28.68 29.03
CA PRO A 190 -22.09 29.20 29.98
C PRO A 190 -20.87 29.87 29.31
N ARG A 191 -20.46 31.04 29.82
CA ARG A 191 -19.35 31.83 29.25
C ARG A 191 -18.03 31.07 29.09
N PHE A 192 -17.76 30.09 29.95
CA PHE A 192 -16.54 29.28 29.85
C PHE A 192 -16.53 28.42 28.58
N ILE A 193 -17.67 27.97 28.06
CA ILE A 193 -17.74 27.15 26.84
C ILE A 193 -17.32 27.99 25.63
N TYR A 194 -17.80 29.23 25.53
CA TYR A 194 -17.33 30.16 24.49
C TYR A 194 -15.84 30.48 24.62
N MET A 195 -15.31 30.59 25.84
CA MET A 195 -13.87 30.78 26.08
C MET A 195 -13.05 29.56 25.64
N VAL A 196 -13.49 28.34 25.99
CA VAL A 196 -12.84 27.09 25.58
C VAL A 196 -12.89 26.94 24.06
N TRP A 197 -14.05 27.16 23.41
CA TRP A 197 -14.16 27.17 21.95
C TRP A 197 -13.22 28.19 21.31
N GLY A 198 -13.17 29.43 21.83
CA GLY A 198 -12.25 30.46 21.34
C GLY A 198 -10.78 30.06 21.46
N LEU A 199 -10.40 29.44 22.58
CA LEU A 199 -9.04 28.93 22.79
C LEU A 199 -8.71 27.74 21.87
N SER A 200 -9.64 26.79 21.69
CA SER A 200 -9.46 25.66 20.76
C SER A 200 -9.35 26.10 19.31
N VAL A 201 -10.13 27.09 18.87
CA VAL A 201 -10.02 27.70 17.54
C VAL A 201 -8.70 28.47 17.40
N ALA A 202 -8.30 29.26 18.40
CA ALA A 202 -7.01 29.94 18.37
C ALA A 202 -5.83 28.94 18.31
N ALA A 203 -5.92 27.82 19.05
CA ALA A 203 -4.91 26.76 19.02
C ALA A 203 -4.86 26.03 17.67
N SER A 204 -6.00 25.73 17.04
CA SER A 204 -6.04 25.05 15.73
C SER A 204 -5.49 25.91 14.59
N VAL A 205 -5.47 27.24 14.74
CA VAL A 205 -4.80 28.17 13.82
C VAL A 205 -3.27 28.12 13.94
N ILE A 206 -2.69 27.70 15.08
CA ILE A 206 -1.22 27.68 15.26
C ILE A 206 -0.53 26.74 14.26
N PRO A 207 -0.93 25.46 14.06
CA PRO A 207 -0.38 24.62 12.99
C PRO A 207 -0.48 25.24 11.59
N LEU A 208 -1.60 25.90 11.28
CA LEU A 208 -1.80 26.55 9.98
C LEU A 208 -0.80 27.71 9.78
N LEU A 209 -0.60 28.54 10.80
CA LEU A 209 0.39 29.63 10.77
C LEU A 209 1.83 29.10 10.70
N ILE A 210 2.14 27.97 11.35
CA ILE A 210 3.44 27.31 11.23
C ILE A 210 3.65 26.80 9.79
N VAL A 211 2.65 26.17 9.17
CA VAL A 211 2.71 25.73 7.75
C VAL A 211 2.86 26.92 6.80
N LEU A 212 2.11 28.01 7.00
CA LEU A 212 2.22 29.23 6.20
C LEU A 212 3.61 29.88 6.33
N LYS A 213 4.13 30.00 7.55
CA LYS A 213 5.50 30.47 7.80
C LYS A 213 6.53 29.56 7.11
N MET A 214 6.40 28.24 7.27
CA MET A 214 7.28 27.27 6.60
C MET A 214 7.22 27.38 5.07
N ARG A 215 6.07 27.68 4.44
CA ARG A 215 6.01 27.89 2.99
C ARG A 215 6.90 29.04 2.49
N VAL A 216 7.17 30.06 3.31
CA VAL A 216 7.97 31.23 2.92
C VAL A 216 9.38 31.31 3.51
N THR A 217 9.72 30.52 4.54
CA THR A 217 11.07 30.51 5.14
C THR A 217 11.96 29.42 4.54
N THR A 218 13.10 29.80 3.95
CA THR A 218 14.17 28.86 3.63
C THR A 218 14.81 28.30 4.92
N SER A 219 15.37 27.08 4.84
CA SER A 219 16.05 26.40 5.94
C SER A 219 17.29 25.70 5.38
N SER A 220 18.40 25.76 6.11
CA SER A 220 19.63 25.01 5.81
C SER A 220 19.60 23.57 6.33
N GLN A 221 18.60 23.21 7.15
CA GLN A 221 18.36 21.85 7.61
C GLN A 221 17.01 21.31 7.07
N PRO A 222 16.88 19.97 6.91
CA PRO A 222 15.60 19.32 6.64
C PRO A 222 14.53 19.76 7.64
N ARG A 223 13.27 19.82 7.19
CA ARG A 223 12.15 20.14 8.07
C ARG A 223 11.70 18.91 8.84
N PHE A 224 10.91 19.15 9.89
CA PHE A 224 10.38 18.15 10.83
C PHE A 224 10.12 16.77 10.21
N HIS A 225 10.99 15.80 10.52
CA HIS A 225 10.86 14.41 10.10
C HIS A 225 10.14 13.60 11.20
N ILE A 226 9.08 12.90 10.80
CA ILE A 226 8.34 11.98 11.67
C ILE A 226 8.98 10.59 11.61
N PHE A 227 9.35 10.15 10.41
CA PHE A 227 10.00 8.87 10.15
C PHE A 227 11.44 9.12 9.69
N TYR A 228 12.42 8.69 10.47
CA TYR A 228 13.84 8.82 10.13
C TYR A 228 14.37 7.61 9.34
N ASP A 229 13.70 6.47 9.46
CA ASP A 229 14.27 5.13 9.22
C ASP A 229 14.58 4.82 7.74
N MET A 230 13.83 5.41 6.80
CA MET A 230 14.02 5.17 5.36
C MET A 230 14.72 6.32 4.62
N ASP A 231 14.39 7.58 4.92
CA ASP A 231 14.97 8.75 4.23
C ASP A 231 16.38 9.11 4.75
N PHE A 232 16.73 8.69 5.98
CA PHE A 232 18.07 8.86 6.56
C PHE A 232 18.81 7.55 6.80
N SER A 233 18.52 6.51 6.00
CA SER A 233 19.47 5.41 5.83
C SER A 233 20.79 5.99 5.30
N PRO A 234 21.90 5.95 6.06
CA PRO A 234 23.15 6.55 5.61
C PRO A 234 23.65 5.78 4.40
N SER A 235 23.71 6.44 3.24
CA SER A 235 24.15 5.83 1.99
C SER A 235 25.59 5.35 2.12
N ARG A 236 25.76 4.07 2.46
CA ARG A 236 27.04 3.38 2.44
C ARG A 236 27.41 3.15 0.99
N ASP A 237 28.53 3.74 0.55
CA ASP A 237 29.06 3.42 -0.77
C ASP A 237 29.36 1.91 -0.86
N ALA A 238 29.35 1.38 -2.09
CA ALA A 238 29.83 0.03 -2.33
C ALA A 238 31.23 -0.15 -1.72
N GLN A 239 31.47 -1.32 -1.12
CA GLN A 239 32.72 -1.67 -0.42
C GLN A 239 33.00 -0.93 0.91
N GLN A 240 32.12 -0.05 1.41
CA GLN A 240 32.25 0.44 2.80
C GLN A 240 32.08 -0.69 3.83
N THR A 241 32.61 -0.49 5.04
CA THR A 241 32.31 -1.33 6.20
C THR A 241 31.00 -0.94 6.87
N THR A 242 30.31 -1.91 7.48
CA THR A 242 29.05 -1.72 8.22
C THR A 242 29.02 -2.59 9.49
N SER A 243 28.27 -2.16 10.50
CA SER A 243 27.95 -2.99 11.68
C SER A 243 26.66 -3.81 11.51
N LEU A 244 25.92 -3.61 10.42
CA LEU A 244 24.60 -4.24 10.19
C LEU A 244 24.69 -5.73 9.80
N PHE A 245 25.82 -6.16 9.25
CA PHE A 245 26.04 -7.54 8.77
C PHE A 245 27.28 -8.15 9.44
N ALA A 246 27.21 -9.44 9.77
CA ALA A 246 28.26 -10.14 10.52
C ALA A 246 29.62 -10.24 9.79
N ASP A 247 29.64 -10.16 8.46
CA ASP A 247 30.85 -10.07 7.63
C ASP A 247 31.41 -8.62 7.54
N SER A 248 30.73 -7.66 8.16
CA SER A 248 31.02 -6.23 8.16
C SER A 248 31.07 -5.55 6.78
N ARG A 249 30.58 -6.19 5.71
CA ARG A 249 30.59 -5.64 4.35
C ARG A 249 29.27 -4.93 4.02
N ALA A 250 29.29 -3.64 3.64
CA ALA A 250 28.07 -2.92 3.25
C ALA A 250 27.45 -3.41 1.92
N MET A 251 28.25 -4.10 1.10
CA MET A 251 27.83 -4.79 -0.12
C MET A 251 28.25 -6.26 -0.01
N ARG A 252 27.34 -7.19 -0.29
CA ARG A 252 27.68 -8.61 -0.40
C ARG A 252 28.56 -8.83 -1.63
N PRO A 253 29.62 -9.65 -1.53
CA PRO A 253 30.36 -10.07 -2.72
C PRO A 253 29.43 -10.93 -3.60
N ASP A 254 29.68 -10.92 -4.92
CA ASP A 254 29.04 -11.87 -5.83
C ASP A 254 29.40 -13.31 -5.40
N VAL A 255 28.45 -14.23 -5.56
CA VAL A 255 28.68 -15.64 -5.20
C VAL A 255 29.70 -16.23 -6.18
N PRO A 256 30.80 -16.85 -5.72
CA PRO A 256 31.85 -17.38 -6.61
C PRO A 256 31.30 -18.30 -7.70
N GLY A 257 31.73 -18.08 -8.94
CA GLY A 257 31.26 -18.81 -10.12
C GLY A 257 29.88 -18.37 -10.66
N THR A 258 29.20 -17.39 -10.05
CA THR A 258 27.98 -16.82 -10.65
C THR A 258 28.31 -15.80 -11.73
N VAL A 259 27.57 -15.86 -12.85
CA VAL A 259 27.74 -14.96 -14.00
C VAL A 259 26.39 -14.36 -14.36
N ALA A 260 26.35 -13.04 -14.61
CA ALA A 260 25.11 -12.33 -14.92
C ALA A 260 24.43 -12.87 -16.19
N ARG A 261 23.08 -12.96 -16.16
CA ARG A 261 22.28 -13.54 -17.26
C ARG A 261 22.50 -12.78 -18.58
N GLY A 262 23.22 -13.40 -19.53
CA GLY A 262 23.64 -12.77 -20.79
C GLY A 262 25.07 -12.22 -20.81
N GLN A 263 25.90 -12.62 -19.83
CA GLN A 263 27.36 -12.43 -19.80
C GLN A 263 28.13 -13.75 -19.66
N PHE A 264 27.44 -14.89 -19.67
CA PHE A 264 28.05 -16.22 -19.80
C PHE A 264 28.18 -16.56 -21.29
N ASP A 265 29.42 -16.82 -21.71
CA ASP A 265 29.78 -17.34 -23.02
C ASP A 265 31.05 -18.18 -22.84
N GLU A 266 31.10 -19.36 -23.43
CA GLU A 266 32.22 -20.30 -23.26
C GLU A 266 33.46 -19.84 -24.06
N ASN A 267 33.30 -18.92 -25.00
CA ASN A 267 34.38 -18.35 -25.79
C ASN A 267 35.09 -17.20 -25.05
N LEU A 268 36.18 -17.52 -24.37
CA LEU A 268 37.04 -16.56 -23.66
C LEU A 268 37.54 -15.41 -24.57
N ASP A 269 37.83 -15.68 -25.84
CA ASP A 269 38.29 -14.65 -26.78
C ASP A 269 37.19 -13.62 -27.04
N MET A 270 35.94 -14.07 -27.15
CA MET A 270 34.75 -13.22 -27.26
C MET A 270 34.46 -12.48 -25.94
N GLN A 271 34.72 -13.09 -24.78
CA GLN A 271 34.53 -12.46 -23.47
C GLN A 271 35.49 -11.29 -23.20
N PHE A 272 36.75 -11.38 -23.64
CA PHE A 272 37.77 -10.36 -23.41
C PHE A 272 38.09 -9.46 -24.61
N GLY A 273 37.79 -9.89 -25.83
CA GLY A 273 38.26 -9.25 -27.07
C GLY A 273 39.74 -9.49 -27.37
N ILE A 274 40.33 -10.53 -26.79
CA ILE A 274 41.75 -10.87 -26.86
C ILE A 274 41.86 -12.27 -27.46
N ASP A 275 42.82 -12.52 -28.34
CA ASP A 275 43.20 -13.87 -28.73
C ASP A 275 43.93 -14.52 -27.54
N MET A 276 43.21 -15.34 -26.75
CA MET A 276 43.75 -15.88 -25.50
C MET A 276 44.84 -16.93 -25.73
N GLN A 277 44.90 -17.55 -26.92
CA GLN A 277 46.01 -18.45 -27.27
C GLN A 277 47.30 -17.66 -27.52
N LYS A 278 47.24 -16.54 -28.26
CA LYS A 278 48.37 -15.63 -28.43
C LYS A 278 48.76 -14.95 -27.12
N LEU A 279 47.79 -14.61 -26.25
CA LEU A 279 48.10 -14.08 -24.91
C LEU A 279 48.81 -15.12 -24.06
N LEU A 280 48.31 -16.36 -23.98
CA LEU A 280 48.94 -17.44 -23.24
C LEU A 280 50.38 -17.72 -23.72
N ALA A 281 50.64 -17.59 -25.02
CA ALA A 281 51.97 -17.75 -25.62
C ALA A 281 52.94 -16.56 -25.42
N SER A 282 52.47 -15.41 -24.92
CA SER A 282 53.27 -14.18 -24.75
C SER A 282 53.34 -13.66 -23.31
N ASP A 283 52.30 -13.91 -22.51
CA ASP A 283 52.10 -13.48 -21.13
C ASP A 283 51.15 -14.47 -20.44
N SER A 284 51.66 -15.67 -20.14
CA SER A 284 50.86 -16.77 -19.59
C SER A 284 50.24 -16.43 -18.24
N GLU A 285 51.00 -15.76 -17.38
CA GLU A 285 50.54 -15.30 -16.06
C GLU A 285 49.34 -14.36 -16.17
N ARG A 286 49.29 -13.48 -17.19
CA ARG A 286 48.12 -12.63 -17.45
C ARG A 286 46.95 -13.40 -18.07
N ALA A 287 47.21 -14.35 -18.96
CA ALA A 287 46.14 -15.23 -19.48
C ALA A 287 45.47 -16.02 -18.34
N GLU A 288 46.27 -16.62 -17.46
CA GLU A 288 45.81 -17.35 -16.27
C GLU A 288 45.03 -16.44 -15.31
N ARG A 289 45.52 -15.22 -15.01
CA ARG A 289 44.79 -14.24 -14.19
C ARG A 289 43.42 -13.85 -14.76
N LEU A 290 43.31 -13.66 -16.08
CA LEU A 290 42.03 -13.35 -16.73
C LEU A 290 41.04 -14.52 -16.62
N VAL A 291 41.50 -15.75 -16.84
CA VAL A 291 40.67 -16.96 -16.70
C VAL A 291 40.26 -17.17 -15.24
N ALA A 292 41.16 -17.01 -14.27
CA ALA A 292 40.86 -17.15 -12.85
C ALA A 292 39.84 -16.11 -12.38
N PHE A 293 39.97 -14.85 -12.81
CA PHE A 293 39.00 -13.79 -12.52
C PHE A 293 37.58 -14.17 -13.00
N TYR A 294 37.44 -14.64 -14.25
CA TYR A 294 36.14 -15.00 -14.82
C TYR A 294 35.55 -16.30 -14.26
N THR A 295 36.38 -17.29 -13.92
CA THR A 295 35.92 -18.62 -13.48
C THR A 295 35.71 -18.76 -11.97
N GLN A 296 36.41 -17.97 -11.16
CA GLN A 296 36.41 -18.11 -9.69
C GLN A 296 35.91 -16.86 -8.95
N GLY A 297 35.67 -15.75 -9.65
CA GLY A 297 35.24 -14.49 -9.01
C GLY A 297 36.31 -13.87 -8.10
N ALA A 298 37.58 -14.14 -8.40
CA ALA A 298 38.70 -13.80 -7.52
C ALA A 298 38.86 -12.29 -7.31
N GLU A 299 38.99 -11.87 -6.04
CA GLU A 299 39.17 -10.47 -5.62
C GLU A 299 40.51 -9.95 -6.18
N GLN A 300 40.46 -8.82 -6.90
CA GLN A 300 41.58 -8.37 -7.72
C GLN A 300 42.71 -7.76 -6.85
N PRO A 301 43.93 -8.33 -6.82
CA PRO A 301 45.06 -7.66 -6.17
C PRO A 301 45.39 -6.36 -6.92
N PRO A 302 45.84 -5.30 -6.22
CA PRO A 302 46.11 -4.01 -6.86
C PRO A 302 47.22 -4.15 -7.92
N ALA A 303 46.92 -3.75 -9.15
CA ALA A 303 47.87 -3.79 -10.25
C ALA A 303 49.01 -2.81 -9.99
N ALA A 304 50.24 -3.32 -9.85
CA ALA A 304 51.44 -2.51 -9.89
C ALA A 304 51.59 -1.88 -11.30
N GLU A 305 52.12 -0.65 -11.37
CA GLU A 305 52.26 0.07 -12.62
C GLU A 305 53.27 -0.61 -13.56
N ALA A 306 52.74 -1.23 -14.62
CA ALA A 306 53.44 -1.85 -15.72
C ALA A 306 53.00 -1.18 -17.05
N PRO A 307 53.81 -1.22 -18.13
CA PRO A 307 53.59 -0.36 -19.30
C PRO A 307 52.26 -0.64 -20.02
N SER A 308 51.79 0.39 -20.74
CA SER A 308 50.53 0.47 -21.52
C SER A 308 50.01 -0.88 -22.02
N VAL A 309 49.18 -1.54 -21.20
CA VAL A 309 48.58 -2.87 -21.47
C VAL A 309 47.81 -2.89 -22.80
N MET A 310 47.37 -1.72 -23.27
CA MET A 310 46.68 -1.51 -24.54
C MET A 310 47.50 -1.81 -25.80
N GLU A 311 48.84 -1.85 -25.72
CA GLU A 311 49.73 -1.94 -26.88
C GLU A 311 50.39 -3.31 -27.04
N THR A 312 50.66 -4.03 -25.95
CA THR A 312 51.24 -5.38 -25.96
C THR A 312 50.20 -6.50 -26.06
N THR A 313 48.90 -6.20 -25.91
CA THR A 313 47.84 -7.20 -25.94
C THR A 313 47.52 -7.68 -27.37
N PRO A 314 47.46 -9.00 -27.62
CA PRO A 314 47.02 -9.56 -28.90
C PRO A 314 45.49 -9.49 -29.02
N TRP A 315 44.97 -8.30 -29.30
CA TRP A 315 43.53 -8.06 -29.53
C TRP A 315 42.99 -8.88 -30.71
N LEU A 316 41.73 -9.34 -30.62
CA LEU A 316 41.02 -9.88 -31.78
C LEU A 316 40.96 -8.84 -32.90
N THR A 317 41.40 -9.21 -34.10
CA THR A 317 41.43 -8.33 -35.29
C THR A 317 40.02 -8.01 -35.79
N GLU A 318 39.15 -9.02 -35.80
CA GLU A 318 37.79 -8.99 -36.35
C GLU A 318 36.76 -9.39 -35.28
N ASN A 319 35.50 -8.96 -35.47
CA ASN A 319 34.38 -9.31 -34.61
C ASN A 319 34.07 -10.82 -34.68
N PRO A 320 34.09 -11.56 -33.54
CA PRO A 320 33.81 -13.00 -33.52
C PRO A 320 32.32 -13.33 -33.71
N VAL A 321 31.43 -12.34 -33.72
CA VAL A 321 29.98 -12.53 -33.93
C VAL A 321 29.62 -12.32 -35.39
N THR A 322 28.87 -13.27 -35.98
CA THR A 322 28.31 -13.17 -37.33
C THR A 322 27.59 -11.84 -37.54
N VAL A 323 28.10 -11.01 -38.47
CA VAL A 323 27.53 -9.68 -38.75
C VAL A 323 26.40 -9.81 -39.79
N ASP A 324 25.19 -9.94 -39.30
CA ASP A 324 23.94 -9.91 -40.08
C ASP A 324 23.16 -8.59 -39.86
N ALA A 325 21.97 -8.50 -40.47
CA ALA A 325 21.11 -7.32 -40.37
C ALA A 325 20.51 -7.13 -38.96
N GLU A 326 20.23 -8.20 -38.23
CA GLU A 326 19.67 -8.14 -36.87
C GLU A 326 20.73 -7.64 -35.89
N LEU A 327 21.96 -8.17 -35.98
CA LEU A 327 23.10 -7.67 -35.20
C LEU A 327 23.40 -6.20 -35.51
N MET A 328 23.27 -5.78 -36.78
CA MET A 328 23.51 -4.40 -37.18
C MET A 328 22.44 -3.43 -36.64
N GLU A 329 21.16 -3.78 -36.70
CA GLU A 329 20.08 -3.00 -36.09
C GLU A 329 20.23 -2.97 -34.56
N ARG A 330 20.52 -4.13 -33.95
CA ARG A 330 20.77 -4.23 -32.50
C ARG A 330 21.95 -3.34 -32.07
N GLY A 331 23.03 -3.33 -32.85
CA GLY A 331 24.18 -2.46 -32.65
C GLY A 331 23.82 -0.98 -32.74
N GLN A 332 23.00 -0.59 -33.72
CA GLN A 332 22.46 0.77 -33.83
C GLN A 332 21.62 1.16 -32.61
N GLN A 333 20.67 0.31 -32.20
CA GLN A 333 19.82 0.54 -31.02
C GLN A 333 20.68 0.76 -29.77
N GLN A 334 21.65 -0.13 -29.51
CA GLN A 334 22.51 -0.05 -28.31
C GLN A 334 23.47 1.14 -28.36
N PHE A 335 24.07 1.46 -29.52
CA PHE A 335 24.88 2.66 -29.70
C PHE A 335 24.07 3.94 -29.46
N ASN A 336 22.84 4.01 -29.96
CA ASN A 336 21.97 5.18 -29.77
C ASN A 336 21.57 5.39 -28.30
N ILE A 337 21.40 4.32 -27.52
CA ILE A 337 21.09 4.38 -26.08
C ILE A 337 22.32 4.83 -25.26
N TYR A 338 23.47 4.17 -25.44
CA TYR A 338 24.60 4.33 -24.51
C TYR A 338 25.72 5.24 -25.02
N CYS A 339 25.97 5.29 -26.33
CA CYS A 339 27.16 5.93 -26.91
C CYS A 339 26.88 7.28 -27.56
N ALA A 340 25.76 7.42 -28.28
CA ALA A 340 25.41 8.61 -29.05
C ALA A 340 25.23 9.88 -28.19
N VAL A 341 24.91 9.73 -26.90
CA VAL A 341 24.82 10.85 -25.94
C VAL A 341 26.16 11.58 -25.75
N CYS A 342 27.28 10.88 -25.95
CA CYS A 342 28.64 11.44 -25.94
C CYS A 342 29.23 11.58 -27.35
N HIS A 343 29.16 10.53 -28.17
CA HIS A 343 29.80 10.50 -29.50
C HIS A 343 28.95 11.08 -30.63
N GLY A 344 27.68 11.42 -30.40
CA GLY A 344 26.73 11.81 -31.43
C GLY A 344 26.15 10.59 -32.18
N ALA A 345 24.94 10.72 -32.72
CA ALA A 345 24.31 9.66 -33.51
C ALA A 345 25.05 9.37 -34.83
N ASP A 346 25.82 10.35 -35.33
CA ASP A 346 26.72 10.21 -36.48
C ASP A 346 28.17 9.90 -36.07
N GLY A 347 28.44 9.63 -34.79
CA GLY A 347 29.75 9.22 -34.28
C GLY A 347 30.85 10.29 -34.28
N LYS A 348 30.57 11.56 -34.61
CA LYS A 348 31.59 12.63 -34.75
C LYS A 348 32.12 13.23 -33.44
N GLY A 349 31.84 12.64 -32.28
CA GLY A 349 32.18 13.20 -30.96
C GLY A 349 31.24 14.33 -30.51
N ASN A 350 30.14 14.57 -31.22
CA ASN A 350 29.31 15.79 -31.08
C ASN A 350 28.06 15.60 -30.18
N GLY A 351 28.06 14.61 -29.28
CA GLY A 351 26.91 14.30 -28.43
C GLY A 351 26.52 15.40 -27.45
N LEU A 352 25.30 15.32 -26.91
CA LEU A 352 24.73 16.33 -25.99
C LEU A 352 25.62 16.60 -24.76
N VAL A 353 26.25 15.56 -24.21
CA VAL A 353 27.16 15.71 -23.06
C VAL A 353 28.40 16.53 -23.45
N ASN A 354 29.01 16.28 -24.62
CA ASN A 354 30.15 17.07 -25.08
C ASN A 354 29.75 18.52 -25.35
N ARG A 355 28.62 18.76 -26.03
CA ARG A 355 28.10 20.12 -26.27
C ARG A 355 27.88 20.87 -24.96
N ARG A 356 27.30 20.22 -23.95
CA ARG A 356 27.06 20.84 -22.64
C ARG A 356 28.36 21.12 -21.89
N ALA A 357 29.32 20.20 -21.90
CA ALA A 357 30.61 20.38 -21.26
C ALA A 357 31.43 21.51 -21.90
N GLN A 358 31.37 21.65 -23.23
CA GLN A 358 31.95 22.78 -23.97
C GLN A 358 31.28 24.11 -23.61
N GLN A 359 29.94 24.15 -23.54
CA GLN A 359 29.18 25.37 -23.16
C GLN A 359 29.51 25.89 -21.77
N ILE A 360 29.78 25.00 -20.81
CA ILE A 360 30.11 25.38 -19.42
C ILE A 360 31.62 25.52 -19.17
N MET A 361 32.46 25.33 -20.20
CA MET A 361 33.92 25.37 -20.13
C MET A 361 34.50 24.50 -18.98
N ALA A 362 34.05 23.24 -18.90
CA ALA A 362 34.48 22.34 -17.82
C ALA A 362 35.97 21.97 -17.93
N ASP A 363 36.82 22.52 -17.05
CA ASP A 363 38.30 22.45 -17.09
C ASP A 363 38.88 21.03 -17.22
N THR A 364 38.19 20.02 -16.70
CA THR A 364 38.66 18.61 -16.68
C THR A 364 38.05 17.73 -17.77
N TRP A 365 37.29 18.33 -18.70
CA TRP A 365 36.59 17.58 -19.76
C TRP A 365 37.51 17.22 -20.93
N VAL A 366 37.51 15.94 -21.29
CA VAL A 366 38.19 15.43 -22.50
C VAL A 366 37.13 15.15 -23.56
N PRO A 367 37.13 15.84 -24.71
CA PRO A 367 36.15 15.60 -25.77
C PRO A 367 36.13 14.12 -26.23
N PRO A 368 34.94 13.51 -26.41
CA PRO A 368 34.83 12.16 -26.94
C PRO A 368 35.42 12.08 -28.35
N ALA A 369 36.16 11.00 -28.63
CA ALA A 369 36.76 10.80 -29.96
C ALA A 369 35.68 10.70 -31.05
N SER A 370 35.99 11.25 -32.23
CA SER A 370 35.21 10.98 -33.44
C SER A 370 35.56 9.58 -33.93
N MET A 371 34.56 8.72 -34.15
CA MET A 371 34.75 7.34 -34.64
C MET A 371 35.38 7.29 -36.04
N HIS A 372 35.35 8.40 -36.78
CA HIS A 372 35.90 8.56 -38.13
C HIS A 372 37.36 9.04 -38.15
N GLN A 373 38.07 8.99 -37.02
CA GLN A 373 39.51 9.28 -36.98
C GLN A 373 40.30 8.11 -37.57
N ASP A 374 41.25 8.39 -38.48
CA ASP A 374 42.10 7.40 -39.16
C ASP A 374 42.82 6.41 -38.23
N THR A 375 43.02 6.81 -36.96
CA THR A 375 43.62 6.01 -35.89
C THR A 375 42.69 4.99 -35.24
N LEU A 376 41.38 5.02 -35.54
CA LEU A 376 40.35 4.13 -34.98
C LEU A 376 39.78 3.13 -35.99
N PHE A 377 40.20 3.15 -37.26
CA PHE A 377 39.83 2.14 -38.25
C PHE A 377 40.49 0.79 -37.96
N SER A 378 39.93 -0.29 -38.51
CA SER A 378 40.30 -1.68 -38.17
C SER A 378 41.74 -2.08 -38.52
N ASP A 379 42.42 -1.31 -39.38
CA ASP A 379 43.83 -1.49 -39.74
C ASP A 379 44.80 -1.07 -38.63
N LYS A 380 44.41 -0.09 -37.80
CA LYS A 380 45.24 0.44 -36.68
C LYS A 380 44.66 0.15 -35.30
N TYR A 381 43.37 -0.15 -35.24
CA TYR A 381 42.62 -0.33 -34.00
C TYR A 381 41.70 -1.56 -34.10
N PRO A 382 42.17 -2.75 -33.68
CA PRO A 382 41.43 -4.01 -33.78
C PRO A 382 40.03 -4.00 -33.16
N ASP A 383 39.11 -4.82 -33.66
CA ASP A 383 37.73 -4.93 -33.16
C ASP A 383 37.68 -5.29 -31.67
N GLY A 384 38.54 -6.21 -31.23
CA GLY A 384 38.70 -6.57 -29.81
C GLY A 384 39.17 -5.41 -28.92
N LYS A 385 39.95 -4.47 -29.47
CA LYS A 385 40.39 -3.26 -28.75
C LYS A 385 39.25 -2.25 -28.62
N LEU A 386 38.35 -2.14 -29.61
CA LEU A 386 37.10 -1.38 -29.47
C LEU A 386 36.17 -2.03 -28.43
N PHE A 387 35.98 -3.35 -28.50
CA PHE A 387 35.18 -4.10 -27.52
C PHE A 387 35.69 -3.89 -26.08
N SER A 388 37.00 -3.97 -25.87
CA SER A 388 37.63 -3.73 -24.57
C SER A 388 37.45 -2.28 -24.12
N THR A 389 37.55 -1.31 -25.04
CA THR A 389 37.30 0.12 -24.75
C THR A 389 35.85 0.39 -24.33
N ILE A 390 34.87 -0.29 -24.95
CA ILE A 390 33.45 -0.20 -24.55
C ILE A 390 33.24 -0.89 -23.19
N SER A 391 33.87 -2.04 -22.97
CA SER A 391 33.71 -2.84 -21.74
C SER A 391 34.32 -2.14 -20.52
N ASN A 392 35.57 -1.72 -20.63
CA ASN A 392 36.42 -1.29 -19.51
C ASN A 392 36.58 0.24 -19.43
N GLY A 393 36.24 0.97 -20.49
CA GLY A 393 36.39 2.42 -20.58
C GLY A 393 37.79 2.86 -21.03
N ILE A 394 37.97 4.18 -21.19
CA ILE A 394 39.27 4.79 -21.51
C ILE A 394 39.35 6.26 -21.08
N ARG A 395 40.37 6.64 -20.29
CA ARG A 395 40.62 7.99 -19.76
C ARG A 395 39.44 8.56 -18.93
N LYS A 396 38.48 9.21 -19.59
CA LYS A 396 37.26 9.79 -19.00
C LYS A 396 35.96 9.15 -19.53
N MET A 397 36.05 8.25 -20.51
CA MET A 397 34.95 7.39 -20.93
C MET A 397 34.83 6.24 -19.91
N PRO A 398 33.66 6.04 -19.28
CA PRO A 398 33.45 4.93 -18.34
C PRO A 398 33.38 3.58 -19.08
N GLY A 399 33.60 2.49 -18.34
CA GLY A 399 33.33 1.14 -18.82
C GLY A 399 31.85 0.80 -18.74
N TYR A 400 31.31 0.19 -19.79
CA TYR A 400 29.91 -0.18 -19.90
C TYR A 400 29.65 -1.69 -19.71
N ALA A 401 30.65 -2.47 -19.26
CA ALA A 401 30.53 -3.93 -19.10
C ALA A 401 29.36 -4.38 -18.22
N SER A 402 28.98 -3.60 -17.21
CA SER A 402 27.83 -3.87 -16.32
C SER A 402 26.47 -3.46 -16.91
N GLN A 403 26.45 -2.55 -17.88
CA GLN A 403 25.22 -1.98 -18.47
C GLN A 403 24.84 -2.61 -19.81
N ILE A 404 25.84 -3.04 -20.60
CA ILE A 404 25.66 -3.56 -21.96
C ILE A 404 26.10 -5.03 -21.99
N LYS A 405 25.21 -5.92 -22.42
CA LYS A 405 25.45 -7.37 -22.50
C LYS A 405 26.62 -7.71 -23.43
N LEU A 406 27.23 -8.88 -23.25
CA LEU A 406 28.41 -9.29 -24.01
C LEU A 406 28.23 -9.15 -25.54
N ARG A 407 27.20 -9.83 -26.08
CA ARG A 407 26.86 -9.79 -27.51
C ARG A 407 26.42 -8.40 -27.98
N ASP A 408 25.80 -7.61 -27.11
CA ASP A 408 25.39 -6.22 -27.41
C ASP A 408 26.62 -5.30 -27.56
N ARG A 409 27.70 -5.51 -26.79
CA ARG A 409 28.97 -4.77 -26.96
C ARG A 409 29.62 -5.08 -28.32
N TRP A 410 29.60 -6.35 -28.75
CA TRP A 410 30.06 -6.74 -30.10
C TRP A 410 29.14 -6.22 -31.22
N ALA A 411 27.83 -6.12 -30.99
CA ALA A 411 26.92 -5.47 -31.93
C ALA A 411 27.25 -3.96 -32.09
N ILE A 412 27.59 -3.26 -31.00
CA ILE A 412 28.08 -1.87 -31.05
C ILE A 412 29.38 -1.78 -31.88
N VAL A 413 30.33 -2.70 -31.72
CA VAL A 413 31.56 -2.71 -32.55
C VAL A 413 31.23 -2.84 -34.03
N ALA A 414 30.33 -3.76 -34.41
CA ALA A 414 29.86 -3.87 -35.80
C ALA A 414 29.22 -2.57 -36.31
N TYR A 415 28.40 -1.91 -35.50
CA TYR A 415 27.79 -0.62 -35.87
C TYR A 415 28.81 0.53 -35.95
N VAL A 416 29.84 0.56 -35.11
CA VAL A 416 30.96 1.54 -35.22
C VAL A 416 31.71 1.33 -36.55
N ARG A 417 31.91 0.09 -36.99
CA ARG A 417 32.45 -0.19 -38.34
C ARG A 417 31.51 0.23 -39.46
N ALA A 418 30.19 0.11 -39.29
CA ALA A 418 29.22 0.63 -40.25
C ALA A 418 29.24 2.16 -40.31
N LEU A 419 29.34 2.85 -39.17
CA LEU A 419 29.53 4.32 -39.11
C LEU A 419 30.81 4.73 -39.84
N GLN A 420 31.95 4.08 -39.57
CA GLN A 420 33.21 4.34 -40.27
C GLN A 420 33.10 4.15 -41.80
N LYS A 421 32.46 3.07 -42.25
CA LYS A 421 32.23 2.81 -43.68
C LYS A 421 31.24 3.81 -44.30
N SER A 422 30.28 4.34 -43.54
CA SER A 422 29.21 5.22 -44.05
C SER A 422 29.72 6.54 -44.64
N GLN A 423 30.85 7.07 -44.14
CA GLN A 423 31.40 8.34 -44.66
C GLN A 423 32.07 8.16 -46.04
N ASN A 424 32.51 6.94 -46.37
CA ASN A 424 33.28 6.60 -47.58
C ASN A 424 32.53 5.59 -48.49
N GLY A 425 31.21 5.49 -48.38
CA GLY A 425 30.40 4.51 -49.12
C GLY A 425 30.26 4.84 -50.61
N SER A 426 30.85 4.03 -51.49
CA SER A 426 30.63 4.15 -52.95
C SER A 426 29.31 3.49 -53.40
N MET A 427 28.73 4.01 -54.48
CA MET A 427 27.62 3.39 -55.23
C MET A 427 27.97 1.99 -55.78
N ASP A 428 29.25 1.62 -55.81
CA ASP A 428 29.72 0.29 -56.21
C ASP A 428 29.37 -0.79 -55.17
N LEU A 429 29.28 -0.41 -53.89
CA LEU A 429 28.92 -1.30 -52.77
C LEU A 429 27.41 -1.56 -52.68
N VAL A 430 26.59 -0.86 -53.47
CA VAL A 430 25.13 -1.00 -53.46
C VAL A 430 24.71 -2.16 -54.36
N PRO A 431 23.92 -3.14 -53.88
CA PRO A 431 23.39 -4.23 -54.71
C PRO A 431 22.62 -3.71 -55.95
N PRO A 432 22.73 -4.35 -57.13
CA PRO A 432 22.15 -3.84 -58.37
C PRO A 432 20.64 -3.54 -58.30
N ASN A 433 19.90 -4.34 -57.55
CA ASN A 433 18.45 -4.18 -57.30
C ASN A 433 18.09 -2.96 -56.42
N MET A 434 19.07 -2.35 -55.73
CA MET A 434 18.85 -1.20 -54.84
C MET A 434 19.42 0.12 -55.40
N LYS A 435 20.26 0.09 -56.45
CA LYS A 435 20.96 1.29 -56.97
C LYS A 435 20.01 2.43 -57.31
N ALA A 436 18.97 2.17 -58.10
CA ALA A 436 18.01 3.19 -58.52
C ALA A 436 17.22 3.82 -57.34
N GLU A 437 16.98 3.07 -56.26
CA GLU A 437 16.34 3.61 -55.05
C GLU A 437 17.30 4.49 -54.25
N ILE A 438 18.55 4.06 -54.11
CA ILE A 438 19.61 4.82 -53.43
C ILE A 438 19.95 6.10 -54.21
N GLU A 439 19.97 6.08 -55.55
CA GLU A 439 20.17 7.27 -56.39
C GLU A 439 19.04 8.29 -56.18
N LYS A 440 17.77 7.83 -56.15
CA LYS A 440 16.62 8.69 -55.87
C LYS A 440 16.67 9.28 -54.45
N LYS A 441 17.05 8.48 -53.45
CA LYS A 441 17.26 8.93 -52.06
C LYS A 441 18.39 9.95 -51.99
N LYS A 442 19.53 9.70 -52.64
CA LYS A 442 20.67 10.61 -52.73
C LYS A 442 20.27 11.95 -53.33
N ALA A 443 19.63 11.97 -54.51
CA ALA A 443 19.19 13.22 -55.14
C ALA A 443 18.22 14.03 -54.25
N THR A 444 17.39 13.35 -53.45
CA THR A 444 16.49 13.99 -52.47
C THR A 444 17.27 14.62 -51.30
N VAL A 445 18.29 13.92 -50.78
CA VAL A 445 19.16 14.40 -49.70
C VAL A 445 20.07 15.54 -50.18
N ASP A 446 20.67 15.42 -51.36
CA ASP A 446 21.53 16.44 -51.96
C ASP A 446 20.76 17.76 -52.18
N ALA A 447 19.49 17.68 -52.62
CA ALA A 447 18.60 18.84 -52.74
C ALA A 447 18.26 19.46 -51.38
N ALA A 448 17.97 18.65 -50.35
CA ALA A 448 17.69 19.13 -49.01
C ALA A 448 18.92 19.77 -48.33
N LEU A 449 20.10 19.18 -48.50
CA LEU A 449 21.37 19.73 -48.02
C LEU A 449 21.71 21.05 -48.70
N LYS A 450 21.49 21.15 -50.02
CA LYS A 450 21.66 22.41 -50.77
C LYS A 450 20.74 23.50 -50.23
N ALA A 451 19.44 23.23 -50.07
CA ALA A 451 18.49 24.20 -49.53
C ALA A 451 18.82 24.63 -48.09
N ALA A 452 19.29 23.70 -47.25
CA ALA A 452 19.75 24.00 -45.90
C ALA A 452 21.02 24.87 -45.89
N ALA A 453 21.98 24.60 -46.79
CA ALA A 453 23.20 25.39 -46.93
C ALA A 453 22.91 26.81 -47.47
N GLU A 454 22.00 26.95 -48.45
CA GLU A 454 21.56 28.25 -48.97
C GLU A 454 20.85 29.07 -47.88
N LYS A 455 20.01 28.44 -47.05
CA LYS A 455 19.37 29.08 -45.88
C LYS A 455 20.40 29.53 -44.83
N ALA A 456 21.33 28.66 -44.45
CA ALA A 456 22.38 28.99 -43.47
C ALA A 456 23.35 30.08 -43.98
N ALA A 457 23.62 30.11 -45.29
CA ALA A 457 24.41 31.16 -45.92
C ALA A 457 23.68 32.51 -45.92
N ALA A 458 22.37 32.53 -46.15
CA ALA A 458 21.54 33.73 -46.05
C ALA A 458 21.52 34.28 -44.61
N GLU A 459 21.23 33.43 -43.62
CA GLU A 459 21.22 33.78 -42.19
C GLU A 459 22.59 34.32 -41.72
N LYS A 460 23.70 33.71 -42.19
CA LYS A 460 25.05 34.22 -41.88
C LYS A 460 25.34 35.56 -42.55
N ALA A 461 24.96 35.73 -43.82
CA ALA A 461 25.19 36.98 -44.56
C ALA A 461 24.34 38.15 -44.03
N GLU A 462 23.20 37.86 -43.40
CA GLU A 462 22.38 38.82 -42.67
C GLU A 462 23.06 39.23 -41.34
N ALA A 463 23.58 38.27 -40.58
CA ALA A 463 24.34 38.51 -39.35
C ALA A 463 25.65 39.30 -39.60
N GLU A 464 26.42 38.98 -40.65
CA GLU A 464 27.64 39.72 -41.01
C GLU A 464 27.35 41.16 -41.45
N LYS A 465 26.19 41.43 -42.07
CA LYS A 465 25.74 42.80 -42.39
C LYS A 465 25.35 43.60 -41.16
N ALA A 466 24.71 42.97 -40.18
CA ALA A 466 24.34 43.62 -38.91
C ALA A 466 25.59 44.05 -38.11
N ALA A 467 26.67 43.25 -38.14
CA ALA A 467 27.91 43.53 -37.41
C ALA A 467 28.78 44.66 -37.99
N ALA A 468 28.48 45.18 -39.19
CA ALA A 468 29.41 45.99 -39.99
C ALA A 468 29.03 47.48 -40.13
N SER A 469 28.20 48.04 -39.24
CA SER A 469 27.73 49.44 -39.34
C SER A 469 27.96 50.27 -38.07
N THR A 470 28.23 51.58 -38.24
CA THR A 470 28.65 52.50 -37.18
C THR A 470 27.46 53.16 -36.44
N PRO A 471 27.65 53.66 -35.20
CA PRO A 471 26.55 54.11 -34.33
C PRO A 471 25.60 55.17 -34.92
N GLU A 472 26.10 56.13 -35.68
CA GLU A 472 25.26 57.18 -36.29
C GLU A 472 24.41 56.65 -37.45
N ALA A 473 24.91 55.66 -38.20
CA ALA A 473 24.14 54.99 -39.25
C ALA A 473 23.00 54.14 -38.66
N LEU A 474 23.21 53.55 -37.48
CA LEU A 474 22.18 52.80 -36.75
C LEU A 474 21.04 53.71 -36.27
N ALA A 475 21.34 54.95 -35.83
CA ALA A 475 20.31 55.90 -35.41
C ALA A 475 19.40 56.36 -36.55
N ALA A 476 19.98 56.66 -37.72
CA ALA A 476 19.21 57.03 -38.92
C ALA A 476 18.38 55.85 -39.45
N LYS A 477 18.98 54.66 -39.55
CA LYS A 477 18.25 53.46 -39.97
C LYS A 477 17.13 53.08 -39.01
N ALA A 478 17.32 53.16 -37.70
CA ALA A 478 16.28 52.79 -36.73
C ALA A 478 14.96 53.57 -36.91
N ALA A 479 14.99 54.78 -37.48
CA ALA A 479 13.78 55.54 -37.81
C ALA A 479 13.07 55.01 -39.07
N GLU A 480 13.82 54.77 -40.15
CA GLU A 480 13.30 54.25 -41.42
C GLU A 480 12.89 52.77 -41.32
N GLU A 481 13.68 51.98 -40.60
CA GLU A 481 13.46 50.58 -40.26
C GLU A 481 12.27 50.42 -39.31
N LYS A 482 11.99 51.36 -38.41
CA LYS A 482 10.75 51.34 -37.62
C LYS A 482 9.50 51.56 -38.50
N ALA A 483 9.55 52.49 -39.45
CA ALA A 483 8.45 52.71 -40.40
C ALA A 483 8.26 51.51 -41.34
N ALA A 484 9.37 50.91 -41.81
CA ALA A 484 9.34 49.68 -42.60
C ALA A 484 8.83 48.48 -41.77
N ALA A 485 9.23 48.37 -40.51
CA ALA A 485 8.81 47.31 -39.59
C ALA A 485 7.34 47.45 -39.17
N GLU A 486 6.80 48.65 -39.00
CA GLU A 486 5.35 48.82 -38.77
C GLU A 486 4.54 48.38 -40.01
N LYS A 487 5.01 48.71 -41.23
CA LYS A 487 4.36 48.24 -42.47
C LYS A 487 4.51 46.73 -42.67
N MET A 488 5.72 46.19 -42.52
CA MET A 488 5.97 44.75 -42.61
C MET A 488 5.28 43.98 -41.48
N ALA A 489 5.13 44.54 -40.28
CA ALA A 489 4.35 43.92 -39.21
C ALA A 489 2.85 43.92 -39.53
N ALA A 490 2.32 44.94 -40.21
CA ALA A 490 0.94 44.92 -40.69
C ALA A 490 0.72 43.85 -41.78
N GLU A 491 1.60 43.77 -42.78
CA GLU A 491 1.53 42.75 -43.83
C GLU A 491 1.82 41.34 -43.29
N LYS A 492 2.78 41.19 -42.38
CA LYS A 492 3.11 39.93 -41.70
C LYS A 492 2.02 39.50 -40.72
N ALA A 493 1.37 40.41 -39.98
CA ALA A 493 0.21 40.07 -39.16
C ALA A 493 -1.01 39.68 -40.01
N ALA A 494 -1.21 40.28 -41.19
CA ALA A 494 -2.25 39.84 -42.13
C ALA A 494 -1.94 38.46 -42.73
N ALA A 495 -0.68 38.20 -43.09
CA ALA A 495 -0.23 36.91 -43.61
C ALA A 495 -0.22 35.81 -42.54
N GLU A 496 0.26 36.10 -41.33
CA GLU A 496 0.25 35.19 -40.17
C GLU A 496 -1.17 34.93 -39.70
N LYS A 497 -2.08 35.92 -39.75
CA LYS A 497 -3.50 35.66 -39.51
C LYS A 497 -4.09 34.74 -40.58
N LYS A 498 -3.87 34.99 -41.87
CA LYS A 498 -4.37 34.11 -42.94
C LYS A 498 -3.78 32.70 -42.83
N ALA A 499 -2.49 32.57 -42.54
CA ALA A 499 -1.83 31.30 -42.33
C ALA A 499 -2.27 30.60 -41.04
N ALA A 500 -2.61 31.34 -39.98
CA ALA A 500 -3.20 30.80 -38.76
C ALA A 500 -4.65 30.37 -38.96
N ASP A 501 -5.45 31.10 -39.75
CA ASP A 501 -6.82 30.72 -40.11
C ASP A 501 -6.82 29.46 -41.00
N GLU A 502 -5.92 29.37 -41.99
CA GLU A 502 -5.71 28.16 -42.82
C GLU A 502 -5.14 26.98 -42.01
N LYS A 503 -4.16 27.24 -41.11
CA LYS A 503 -3.60 26.21 -40.22
C LYS A 503 -4.63 25.73 -39.19
N ALA A 504 -5.45 26.62 -38.63
CA ALA A 504 -6.53 26.25 -37.71
C ALA A 504 -7.64 25.47 -38.43
N ALA A 505 -7.96 25.79 -39.68
CA ALA A 505 -8.88 24.98 -40.49
C ALA A 505 -8.29 23.58 -40.78
N ALA A 506 -7.00 23.48 -41.09
CA ALA A 506 -6.30 22.21 -41.31
C ALA A 506 -6.17 21.39 -40.01
N GLU A 507 -5.77 22.00 -38.89
CA GLU A 507 -5.68 21.35 -37.58
C GLU A 507 -7.07 20.96 -37.05
N LYS A 508 -8.12 21.75 -37.33
CA LYS A 508 -9.49 21.35 -37.01
C LYS A 508 -9.93 20.13 -37.82
N MET A 509 -9.71 20.10 -39.14
CA MET A 509 -10.05 18.91 -39.95
C MET A 509 -9.20 17.68 -39.57
N ALA A 510 -7.92 17.88 -39.23
CA ALA A 510 -7.07 16.81 -38.72
C ALA A 510 -7.54 16.31 -37.34
N ALA A 511 -7.96 17.21 -36.45
CA ALA A 511 -8.49 16.88 -35.12
C ALA A 511 -9.87 16.20 -35.21
N GLU A 512 -10.76 16.62 -36.10
CA GLU A 512 -12.05 15.96 -36.36
C GLU A 512 -11.84 14.55 -36.95
N LYS A 513 -10.88 14.39 -37.87
CA LYS A 513 -10.49 13.07 -38.39
C LYS A 513 -9.86 12.16 -37.33
N ALA A 514 -8.92 12.69 -36.54
CA ALA A 514 -8.30 11.96 -35.44
C ALA A 514 -9.29 11.63 -34.32
N ALA A 515 -10.26 12.50 -34.03
CA ALA A 515 -11.34 12.24 -33.08
C ALA A 515 -12.31 11.18 -33.61
N ALA A 516 -12.62 11.17 -34.92
CA ALA A 516 -13.43 10.12 -35.54
C ALA A 516 -12.70 8.76 -35.51
N GLU A 517 -11.41 8.71 -35.85
CA GLU A 517 -10.59 7.50 -35.81
C GLU A 517 -10.41 6.99 -34.37
N LYS A 518 -10.15 7.90 -33.41
CA LYS A 518 -10.09 7.57 -31.98
C LYS A 518 -11.43 7.07 -31.45
N LYS A 519 -12.55 7.70 -31.81
CA LYS A 519 -13.89 7.25 -31.42
C LYS A 519 -14.20 5.87 -31.99
N ALA A 520 -13.87 5.60 -33.25
CA ALA A 520 -14.06 4.29 -33.87
C ALA A 520 -13.19 3.20 -33.19
N ALA A 521 -11.96 3.55 -32.79
CA ALA A 521 -11.10 2.67 -32.01
C ALA A 521 -11.63 2.42 -30.59
N GLU A 522 -12.13 3.45 -29.91
CA GLU A 522 -12.74 3.36 -28.57
C GLU A 522 -14.05 2.55 -28.60
N GLU A 523 -14.88 2.72 -29.63
CA GLU A 523 -16.12 1.96 -29.84
C GLU A 523 -15.84 0.49 -30.14
N LYS A 524 -14.82 0.18 -30.97
CA LYS A 524 -14.36 -1.20 -31.21
C LYS A 524 -13.76 -1.83 -29.95
N ALA A 525 -12.93 -1.11 -29.20
CA ALA A 525 -12.35 -1.60 -27.96
C ALA A 525 -13.41 -1.80 -26.86
N ALA A 526 -14.45 -0.96 -26.81
CA ALA A 526 -15.58 -1.13 -25.92
C ALA A 526 -16.43 -2.36 -26.30
N ALA A 527 -16.64 -2.62 -27.60
CA ALA A 527 -17.32 -3.83 -28.07
C ALA A 527 -16.53 -5.12 -27.75
N GLU A 528 -15.22 -5.13 -27.99
CA GLU A 528 -14.33 -6.25 -27.65
C GLU A 528 -14.27 -6.48 -26.13
N LYS A 529 -14.21 -5.41 -25.33
CA LYS A 529 -14.25 -5.48 -23.87
C LYS A 529 -15.61 -5.98 -23.35
N ALA A 530 -16.72 -5.51 -23.90
CA ALA A 530 -18.06 -5.97 -23.51
C ALA A 530 -18.29 -7.45 -23.87
N ALA A 531 -17.76 -7.92 -25.01
CA ALA A 531 -17.77 -9.34 -25.37
C ALA A 531 -16.93 -10.19 -24.39
N ALA A 532 -15.74 -9.71 -24.01
CA ALA A 532 -14.89 -10.36 -23.02
C ALA A 532 -15.53 -10.40 -21.62
N GLU A 533 -16.12 -9.29 -21.16
CA GLU A 533 -16.83 -9.20 -19.88
C GLU A 533 -18.08 -10.10 -19.85
N LYS A 534 -18.81 -10.21 -20.97
CA LYS A 534 -19.94 -11.16 -21.09
C LYS A 534 -19.47 -12.61 -20.98
N MET A 535 -18.41 -13.01 -21.70
CA MET A 535 -17.85 -14.36 -21.59
C MET A 535 -17.28 -14.67 -20.20
N ALA A 536 -16.66 -13.68 -19.55
CA ALA A 536 -16.18 -13.81 -18.17
C ALA A 536 -17.34 -13.97 -17.17
N ALA A 537 -18.43 -13.21 -17.34
CA ALA A 537 -19.63 -13.32 -16.50
C ALA A 537 -20.38 -14.66 -16.71
N GLU A 538 -20.50 -15.14 -17.95
CA GLU A 538 -21.09 -16.45 -18.25
C GLU A 538 -20.24 -17.60 -17.65
N LYS A 539 -18.91 -17.49 -17.73
CA LYS A 539 -17.99 -18.44 -17.08
C LYS A 539 -18.10 -18.39 -15.54
N ALA A 540 -18.08 -17.20 -14.94
CA ALA A 540 -18.20 -17.05 -13.48
C ALA A 540 -19.56 -17.53 -12.95
N ALA A 541 -20.65 -17.36 -13.71
CA ALA A 541 -21.96 -17.91 -13.37
C ALA A 541 -21.97 -19.45 -13.43
N ALA A 542 -21.30 -20.06 -14.42
CA ALA A 542 -21.14 -21.51 -14.51
C ALA A 542 -20.28 -22.07 -13.36
N GLU A 543 -19.16 -21.43 -13.03
CA GLU A 543 -18.29 -21.81 -11.91
C GLU A 543 -19.01 -21.66 -10.55
N LYS A 544 -19.77 -20.58 -10.35
CA LYS A 544 -20.60 -20.40 -9.14
C LYS A 544 -21.68 -21.49 -9.02
N LYS A 545 -22.36 -21.83 -10.11
CA LYS A 545 -23.37 -22.90 -10.10
C LYS A 545 -22.75 -24.26 -9.79
N ALA A 546 -21.59 -24.57 -10.38
CA ALA A 546 -20.87 -25.82 -10.08
C ALA A 546 -20.38 -25.88 -8.62
N ALA A 547 -19.97 -24.74 -8.04
CA ALA A 547 -19.61 -24.66 -6.63
C ALA A 547 -20.82 -24.85 -5.70
N GLU A 548 -21.98 -24.27 -6.02
CA GLU A 548 -23.23 -24.47 -5.28
C GLU A 548 -23.71 -25.93 -5.33
N GLU A 549 -23.63 -26.57 -6.50
CA GLU A 549 -23.98 -27.98 -6.69
C GLU A 549 -23.03 -28.93 -5.95
N LYS A 550 -21.71 -28.63 -5.95
CA LYS A 550 -20.71 -29.37 -5.17
C LYS A 550 -20.90 -29.19 -3.66
N ALA A 551 -21.17 -27.98 -3.18
CA ALA A 551 -21.43 -27.71 -1.77
C ALA A 551 -22.73 -28.39 -1.28
N ALA A 552 -23.75 -28.50 -2.13
CA ALA A 552 -24.96 -29.26 -1.83
C ALA A 552 -24.68 -30.77 -1.71
N ALA A 553 -23.83 -31.33 -2.59
CA ALA A 553 -23.42 -32.73 -2.52
C ALA A 553 -22.59 -33.03 -1.26
N GLU A 554 -21.58 -32.20 -0.95
CA GLU A 554 -20.74 -32.35 0.26
C GLU A 554 -21.57 -32.21 1.54
N LYS A 555 -22.58 -31.33 1.57
CA LYS A 555 -23.51 -31.24 2.71
C LYS A 555 -24.39 -32.49 2.86
N ALA A 556 -24.89 -33.06 1.77
CA ALA A 556 -25.68 -34.29 1.81
C ALA A 556 -24.84 -35.51 2.27
N GLU A 557 -23.57 -35.57 1.88
CA GLU A 557 -22.63 -36.60 2.33
C GLU A 557 -22.27 -36.44 3.82
N ALA A 558 -22.06 -35.20 4.29
CA ALA A 558 -21.84 -34.88 5.69
C ALA A 558 -23.06 -35.21 6.58
N GLU A 559 -24.29 -34.89 6.13
CA GLU A 559 -25.52 -35.26 6.85
C GLU A 559 -25.71 -36.78 6.93
N LYS A 560 -25.34 -37.52 5.87
CA LYS A 560 -25.34 -38.99 5.88
C LYS A 560 -24.32 -39.56 6.89
N MET A 561 -23.08 -39.08 6.89
CA MET A 561 -22.06 -39.51 7.85
C MET A 561 -22.43 -39.17 9.29
N ALA A 562 -23.07 -38.02 9.53
CA ALA A 562 -23.60 -37.65 10.84
C ALA A 562 -24.70 -38.62 11.30
N ALA A 563 -25.59 -39.04 10.41
CA ALA A 563 -26.64 -40.03 10.70
C ALA A 563 -26.06 -41.43 11.03
N GLU A 564 -25.06 -41.90 10.28
CA GLU A 564 -24.36 -43.16 10.59
C GLU A 564 -23.61 -43.09 11.93
N LYS A 565 -22.96 -41.95 12.24
CA LYS A 565 -22.29 -41.74 13.54
C LYS A 565 -23.28 -41.74 14.71
N ALA A 566 -24.43 -41.07 14.57
CA ALA A 566 -25.48 -41.07 15.58
C ALA A 566 -26.10 -42.47 15.80
N ALA A 567 -26.25 -43.27 14.74
CA ALA A 567 -26.70 -44.66 14.84
C ALA A 567 -25.66 -45.55 15.57
N ALA A 568 -24.37 -45.36 15.29
CA ALA A 568 -23.29 -46.06 15.97
C ALA A 568 -23.19 -45.68 17.47
N GLU A 569 -23.27 -44.40 17.80
CA GLU A 569 -23.27 -43.91 19.19
C GLU A 569 -24.47 -44.43 19.99
N LYS A 570 -25.68 -44.47 19.39
CA LYS A 570 -26.85 -45.07 20.02
C LYS A 570 -26.64 -46.57 20.29
N LYS A 571 -26.08 -47.32 19.34
CA LYS A 571 -25.79 -48.75 19.53
C LYS A 571 -24.75 -48.99 20.64
N ALA A 572 -23.70 -48.16 20.68
CA ALA A 572 -22.70 -48.22 21.75
C ALA A 572 -23.27 -47.89 23.14
N ALA A 573 -24.24 -46.97 23.21
CA ALA A 573 -24.96 -46.67 24.46
C ALA A 573 -25.84 -47.86 24.91
N GLU A 574 -26.52 -48.54 23.97
CA GLU A 574 -27.32 -49.74 24.25
C GLU A 574 -26.45 -50.92 24.74
N GLU A 575 -25.29 -51.15 24.13
CA GLU A 575 -24.31 -52.14 24.63
C GLU A 575 -23.73 -51.76 26.00
N LYS A 576 -23.45 -50.48 26.24
CA LYS A 576 -22.93 -50.01 27.54
C LYS A 576 -23.96 -50.18 28.66
N MET A 577 -25.23 -49.85 28.43
CA MET A 577 -26.32 -50.12 29.39
C MET A 577 -26.49 -51.61 29.68
N ALA A 578 -26.30 -52.48 28.70
CA ALA A 578 -26.36 -53.93 28.91
C ALA A 578 -25.21 -54.43 29.81
N ALA A 579 -23.99 -53.92 29.60
CA ALA A 579 -22.82 -54.24 30.41
C ALA A 579 -22.95 -53.72 31.86
N GLU A 580 -23.46 -52.51 32.04
CA GLU A 580 -23.69 -51.89 33.36
C GLU A 580 -24.72 -52.68 34.18
N LYS A 581 -25.82 -53.10 33.54
CA LYS A 581 -26.86 -53.92 34.20
C LYS A 581 -26.36 -55.31 34.61
N ALA A 582 -25.48 -55.92 33.80
CA ALA A 582 -24.82 -57.18 34.16
C ALA A 582 -23.80 -57.01 35.31
N ALA A 583 -23.22 -55.83 35.47
CA ALA A 583 -22.36 -55.51 36.62
C ALA A 583 -23.18 -55.31 37.91
N GLU A 584 -24.33 -54.62 37.85
CA GLU A 584 -25.24 -54.50 39.01
C GLU A 584 -25.75 -55.86 39.49
N GLU A 585 -26.20 -56.74 38.58
CA GLU A 585 -26.70 -58.07 38.92
C GLU A 585 -25.62 -58.94 39.58
N LYS A 586 -24.36 -58.82 39.12
CA LYS A 586 -23.21 -59.49 39.73
C LYS A 586 -22.86 -58.93 41.12
N ALA A 587 -22.90 -57.60 41.30
CA ALA A 587 -22.66 -56.95 42.58
C ALA A 587 -23.77 -57.30 43.61
N ALA A 588 -25.03 -57.42 43.17
CA ALA A 588 -26.13 -57.89 44.00
C ALA A 588 -25.91 -59.34 44.47
N ALA A 589 -25.41 -60.23 43.59
CA ALA A 589 -25.07 -61.60 43.94
C ALA A 589 -23.92 -61.70 44.97
N GLU A 590 -22.85 -60.90 44.81
CA GLU A 590 -21.77 -60.84 45.81
C GLU A 590 -22.25 -60.27 47.16
N LYS A 591 -23.13 -59.26 47.15
CA LYS A 591 -23.71 -58.71 48.38
C LYS A 591 -24.58 -59.74 49.11
N ALA A 592 -25.41 -60.49 48.39
CA ALA A 592 -26.22 -61.57 48.98
C ALA A 592 -25.34 -62.70 49.56
N ALA A 593 -24.20 -63.02 48.94
CA ALA A 593 -23.24 -63.96 49.48
C ALA A 593 -22.56 -63.43 50.76
N ALA A 594 -22.23 -62.14 50.81
CA ALA A 594 -21.65 -61.48 51.98
C ALA A 594 -22.63 -61.42 53.17
N GLU A 595 -23.89 -61.03 52.94
CA GLU A 595 -24.94 -61.00 53.98
C GLU A 595 -25.21 -62.39 54.55
N LYS A 596 -25.22 -63.45 53.71
CA LYS A 596 -25.33 -64.83 54.19
C LYS A 596 -24.15 -65.23 55.08
N LYS A 597 -22.92 -64.87 54.70
CA LYS A 597 -21.71 -65.18 55.47
C LYS A 597 -21.69 -64.47 56.83
N ALA A 598 -22.14 -63.22 56.88
CA ALA A 598 -22.30 -62.46 58.12
C ALA A 598 -23.38 -63.05 59.05
N ALA A 599 -24.45 -63.64 58.49
CA ALA A 599 -25.46 -64.35 59.27
C ALA A 599 -24.92 -65.65 59.89
N GLU A 600 -24.13 -66.42 59.15
CA GLU A 600 -23.46 -67.63 59.65
C GLU A 600 -22.44 -67.31 60.76
N GLU A 601 -21.67 -66.22 60.61
CA GLU A 601 -20.70 -65.75 61.61
C GLU A 601 -21.38 -65.21 62.89
N LYS A 602 -22.51 -64.51 62.76
CA LYS A 602 -23.30 -64.05 63.92
C LYS A 602 -23.94 -65.21 64.69
N ALA A 603 -24.38 -66.26 64.02
CA ALA A 603 -24.89 -67.48 64.65
C ALA A 603 -23.79 -68.25 65.41
N ALA A 604 -22.52 -68.15 64.98
CA ALA A 604 -21.39 -68.70 65.73
C ALA A 604 -21.11 -67.88 67.02
N ALA A 605 -21.23 -66.54 66.95
CA ALA A 605 -20.99 -65.66 68.10
C ALA A 605 -21.99 -65.89 69.26
N GLU A 606 -23.30 -65.97 68.97
CA GLU A 606 -24.31 -66.25 70.01
C GLU A 606 -24.11 -67.61 70.68
N LYS A 607 -23.59 -68.60 69.94
CA LYS A 607 -23.28 -69.92 70.49
C LYS A 607 -22.07 -69.91 71.44
N ALA A 608 -21.05 -69.11 71.12
CA ALA A 608 -19.88 -68.93 71.97
C ALA A 608 -20.18 -68.16 73.28
N GLU A 609 -21.16 -67.25 73.29
CA GLU A 609 -21.60 -66.59 74.52
C GLU A 609 -22.44 -67.52 75.42
N ALA A 610 -23.18 -68.48 74.83
CA ALA A 610 -23.96 -69.46 75.58
C ALA A 610 -23.07 -70.47 76.35
N GLU A 611 -21.99 -70.97 75.75
CA GLU A 611 -21.07 -71.90 76.42
C GLU A 611 -20.29 -71.22 77.57
N LYS A 612 -20.10 -69.90 77.52
CA LYS A 612 -19.36 -69.12 78.52
C LYS A 612 -20.12 -68.86 79.84
N LYS A 613 -21.30 -69.47 80.03
CA LYS A 613 -22.11 -69.40 81.27
C LYS A 613 -22.25 -70.75 82.00
N ALA A 614 -21.47 -71.77 81.63
CA ALA A 614 -21.63 -73.15 82.10
C ALA A 614 -20.38 -73.80 82.77
N ALA A 615 -19.46 -72.99 83.31
CA ALA A 615 -18.35 -73.41 84.20
C ALA A 615 -17.85 -72.18 85.01
N GLU A 616 -17.40 -72.26 86.27
CA GLU A 616 -17.30 -73.36 87.24
C GLU A 616 -17.28 -72.78 88.68
N GLU A 617 -17.40 -73.62 89.73
CA GLU A 617 -17.40 -73.17 91.15
C GLU A 617 -16.06 -73.41 91.88
N LYS A 618 -15.55 -72.38 92.59
CA LYS A 618 -14.81 -72.46 93.89
C LYS A 618 -13.44 -73.18 93.93
N PRO A 619 -12.64 -73.08 95.03
CA PRO A 619 -12.50 -71.98 96.01
C PRO A 619 -11.04 -71.62 96.41
N ALA A 620 -10.88 -70.43 97.01
CA ALA A 620 -10.00 -70.07 98.14
C ALA A 620 -8.43 -70.07 98.09
N ASP A 621 -7.93 -69.02 98.78
CA ASP A 621 -6.69 -68.86 99.58
C ASP A 621 -5.32 -68.38 99.02
N GLU A 622 -4.93 -67.24 99.62
CA GLU A 622 -3.63 -66.68 100.04
C GLU A 622 -2.45 -66.30 99.09
N LYS A 623 -1.56 -65.49 99.69
CA LYS A 623 -0.53 -64.52 99.21
C LYS A 623 0.89 -65.08 99.57
N PRO A 624 2.06 -64.36 99.49
CA PRO A 624 2.43 -63.09 98.83
C PRO A 624 3.85 -63.04 98.13
N GLU A 625 4.13 -61.90 97.46
CA GLU A 625 5.40 -61.11 97.35
C GLU A 625 6.82 -61.66 96.98
N SER A 626 7.55 -60.78 96.26
CA SER A 626 9.03 -60.65 96.07
C SER A 626 9.74 -61.70 95.18
N THR A 627 10.84 -61.42 94.46
CA THR A 627 11.70 -60.22 94.24
C THR A 627 11.64 -59.76 92.75
N GLU A 628 12.57 -59.09 92.00
CA GLU A 628 13.94 -58.54 92.20
C GLU A 628 14.24 -57.39 91.15
N GLU A 629 15.51 -57.06 90.89
CA GLU A 629 16.04 -55.99 89.99
C GLU A 629 17.25 -56.54 89.14
N PRO A 630 18.10 -55.80 88.34
CA PRO A 630 18.35 -54.34 88.23
C PRO A 630 18.64 -53.69 86.82
N ALA A 631 18.70 -52.35 86.81
CA ALA A 631 19.68 -51.42 86.14
C ALA A 631 19.82 -51.16 84.60
N ASP A 632 19.76 -49.84 84.28
CA ASP A 632 20.66 -48.95 83.47
C ASP A 632 20.74 -48.83 81.91
N GLY A 633 20.78 -47.56 81.45
CA GLY A 633 21.42 -47.01 80.22
C GLY A 633 20.56 -46.79 78.95
N GLU A 634 20.66 -45.70 78.14
CA GLU A 634 21.25 -44.34 78.30
C GLU A 634 20.63 -43.33 77.26
N LYS A 635 21.02 -42.03 77.27
CA LYS A 635 20.55 -40.87 76.42
C LYS A 635 21.41 -40.75 75.11
N PRO A 636 21.48 -39.66 74.27
CA PRO A 636 20.82 -38.33 74.26
C PRO A 636 20.20 -37.85 72.88
N ALA A 637 19.29 -36.86 72.86
CA ALA A 637 19.46 -35.43 72.39
C ALA A 637 19.13 -35.12 70.89
N GLU A 638 18.74 -33.91 70.44
CA GLU A 638 18.01 -32.73 71.02
C GLU A 638 17.79 -31.68 69.87
N GLU A 639 16.69 -30.89 69.88
CA GLU A 639 16.49 -29.47 69.40
C GLU A 639 17.04 -28.96 68.02
N ASP A 640 16.59 -27.88 67.34
CA ASP A 640 15.47 -26.89 67.49
C ASP A 640 15.06 -26.30 66.09
N ALA A 641 14.16 -25.29 66.04
CA ALA A 641 13.80 -24.45 64.87
C ALA A 641 14.30 -22.97 65.07
N PRO A 642 13.88 -21.91 64.30
CA PRO A 642 13.08 -21.77 63.07
C PRO A 642 13.62 -20.71 62.04
N ALA A 643 12.74 -20.21 61.15
CA ALA A 643 12.73 -18.89 60.46
C ALA A 643 13.36 -18.71 59.04
N GLU A 644 13.16 -17.51 58.46
CA GLU A 644 12.99 -17.23 57.02
C GLU A 644 14.19 -16.56 56.29
N SER A 645 14.03 -16.46 54.96
CA SER A 645 14.47 -15.40 54.01
C SER A 645 15.69 -15.65 53.12
N GLY A 646 15.71 -14.99 51.94
CA GLY A 646 16.85 -14.92 51.01
C GLY A 646 16.52 -15.36 49.58
N ASP A 647 16.63 -14.41 48.64
CA ASP A 647 16.30 -14.56 47.22
C ASP A 647 17.42 -15.22 46.35
N ASP A 648 17.11 -15.33 45.06
CA ASP A 648 17.95 -15.06 43.87
C ASP A 648 18.44 -16.19 42.92
N GLU A 649 18.46 -15.76 41.65
CA GLU A 649 19.00 -16.33 40.40
C GLU A 649 18.49 -17.69 39.82
N ALA A 650 18.52 -17.73 38.47
CA ALA A 650 18.02 -18.76 37.55
C ALA A 650 19.17 -19.05 36.52
N PRO A 651 18.98 -19.54 35.26
CA PRO A 651 17.79 -20.01 34.55
C PRO A 651 17.94 -21.32 33.71
N GLU A 652 16.80 -21.73 33.14
CA GLU A 652 16.57 -22.34 31.82
C GLU A 652 17.67 -23.12 31.06
N SER A 653 17.28 -24.29 30.54
CA SER A 653 17.05 -24.43 29.09
C SER A 653 16.09 -25.58 28.79
N ALA A 654 15.27 -25.46 27.73
CA ALA A 654 14.33 -26.48 27.27
C ALA A 654 14.12 -26.39 25.75
N ASP A 655 13.79 -27.53 25.14
CA ASP A 655 13.52 -27.71 23.71
C ASP A 655 12.19 -27.05 23.28
N GLY A 656 11.88 -26.80 22.00
CA GLY A 656 12.65 -27.10 20.79
C GLY A 656 11.92 -28.01 19.79
N ASN A 657 10.90 -27.48 19.09
CA ASN A 657 10.50 -27.81 17.69
C ASN A 657 9.26 -27.01 17.27
#